data_AF-A0A0M8XWF5-F1
#
_entry.id   AF-A0A0M8XWF5-F1
#
_cell.length_a   1.000
_cell.length_b   1.000
_cell.length_c   1.000
_cell.angle_alpha   90.00
_cell.angle_beta   90.00
_cell.angle_gamma   90.00
#
_symmetry.space_group_name_H-M   'P 1'
#
loop_
_entity.id
_entity.type
_entity.pdbx_description
1 polymer ?
#
loop_
_entity_poly.entity_id
_entity_poly.type
_entity_poly.pdbx_seq_one_letter_code
_entity_poly.pdbx_strand_id
1 'polypeptide(L)'
;MGVTSRFGALLRRWRQRAGLSQESLAERAGLGVRTVRGLETGQRGNPQVRTVRLLADALGLDAAERAELLTAAGHPEPAAPDEDVPVRVGGTRPPPAPVLGADPLVEAADALAYAVHARWRREEEQQQVHDPVPLPVRWRPAPDELRDSWANIRQAKPGQTSQPLDLSGRLDQVVEVYRRIPSSRLIVLGRAGAGKTILTTRFVLDLLATRAPADPVPVIFGLGSWNPVRTDLRDWLAEQLVRDHPGLAAPGPGGSTLAGALVDAHRVLPVLDGFDEVAGGLHRAALAALNATTLPLLLTSRVDEYRAAVRATGVLRAAGAVELVDLSAADVADYLPRTTGTTEHAGNVWQPVLDHVREHPDGALAAVLTTPLMVALARRIYSDTPGHDPAELVDADRFADRDAIERHLLGGFVPAVYQERRGGRAYDAEHVRRWLGHLADHLSRLGTHDLAWWQLGTSLHRRSRALVVALFVFAGVWLGDVVLEGSLIGAVSGELVGLGAVVALLAGVPFGFVHGHLARVQPLEPIRFRLRLRVGPGAKWRRVRIRARMGLLFGALVGCSYGVLMFLVKWLFGTGRVTPAMLLVDAGVFTVVFASGAALAFGLIAAGESPQDIRSAASPAGLLGANRRTVLGQLALFGPLFAVFFSATTWLIARTLMSLPGGGPFEVVIAWPAFAGLVLGLVGGFGGGFGYAISMTAWGQWVVFARFWLPLTGRLPWAVHAFLDDAYRRGVLRRAGAVYQFRHARLQDHLTEAYRALP
;
A
#
# COMPACT_ATOMS: atom_id res chain seq x y z
N MET A 1 6.14 -18.32 -32.72
CA MET A 1 4.91 -17.97 -33.48
C MET A 1 3.72 -18.26 -32.58
N GLY A 2 2.88 -17.27 -32.30
CA GLY A 2 1.87 -17.35 -31.23
C GLY A 2 0.60 -18.06 -31.68
N VAL A 3 0.09 -18.97 -30.86
CA VAL A 3 -1.22 -19.61 -31.01
C VAL A 3 -2.28 -18.51 -31.02
N THR A 4 -2.93 -18.30 -32.16
CA THR A 4 -3.98 -17.27 -32.29
C THR A 4 -5.23 -17.77 -31.58
N SER A 5 -5.78 -17.01 -30.63
CA SER A 5 -7.01 -17.40 -29.93
C SER A 5 -8.19 -17.45 -30.91
N ARG A 6 -9.15 -18.36 -30.70
CA ARG A 6 -10.39 -18.48 -31.50
C ARG A 6 -11.10 -17.13 -31.66
N PHE A 7 -11.12 -16.33 -30.58
CA PHE A 7 -11.60 -14.96 -30.58
C PHE A 7 -10.84 -14.03 -31.54
N GLY A 8 -9.50 -14.03 -31.50
CA GLY A 8 -8.68 -13.18 -32.36
C GLY A 8 -8.85 -13.49 -33.84
N ALA A 9 -9.03 -14.78 -34.17
CA ALA A 9 -9.32 -15.22 -35.54
C ALA A 9 -10.70 -14.75 -36.04
N LEU A 10 -11.75 -14.87 -35.21
CA LEU A 10 -13.10 -14.40 -35.54
C LEU A 10 -13.16 -12.87 -35.69
N LEU A 11 -12.54 -12.14 -34.76
CA LEU A 11 -12.45 -10.69 -34.80
C LEU A 11 -11.79 -10.20 -36.11
N ARG A 12 -10.66 -10.83 -36.49
CA ARG A 12 -9.95 -10.51 -37.74
C ARG A 12 -10.81 -10.82 -38.97
N ARG A 13 -11.51 -11.95 -38.98
CA ARG A 13 -12.37 -12.36 -40.10
C ARG A 13 -13.52 -11.37 -40.33
N TRP A 14 -14.22 -10.98 -39.27
CA TRP A 14 -15.34 -10.04 -39.38
C TRP A 14 -14.89 -8.61 -39.67
N ARG A 15 -13.73 -8.18 -39.16
CA ARG A 15 -13.12 -6.92 -39.56
C ARG A 15 -12.83 -6.87 -41.07
N GLN A 16 -12.27 -7.95 -41.61
CA GLN A 16 -11.98 -8.06 -43.05
C GLN A 16 -13.27 -8.05 -43.89
N ARG A 17 -14.33 -8.73 -43.44
CA ARG A 17 -15.65 -8.68 -44.09
C ARG A 17 -16.24 -7.27 -44.10
N ALA A 18 -16.08 -6.52 -43.01
CA ALA A 18 -16.55 -5.14 -42.90
C ALA A 18 -15.65 -4.12 -43.64
N GLY A 19 -14.56 -4.55 -44.29
CA GLY A 19 -13.64 -3.66 -45.02
C GLY A 19 -12.85 -2.68 -44.12
N LEU A 20 -12.78 -2.93 -42.81
CA LEU A 20 -12.17 -2.00 -41.85
C LEU A 20 -10.68 -2.29 -41.64
N SER A 21 -9.85 -1.26 -41.54
CA SER A 21 -8.48 -1.42 -41.00
C SER A 21 -8.52 -1.62 -39.47
N GLN A 22 -7.41 -2.04 -38.85
CA GLN A 22 -7.34 -2.12 -37.37
C GLN A 22 -7.52 -0.74 -36.72
N GLU A 23 -7.11 0.33 -37.40
CA GLU A 23 -7.24 1.71 -36.96
C GLU A 23 -8.69 2.17 -37.04
N SER A 24 -9.37 1.91 -38.16
CA SER A 24 -10.78 2.26 -38.36
C SER A 24 -11.71 1.50 -37.41
N LEU A 25 -11.42 0.22 -37.12
CA LEU A 25 -12.18 -0.53 -36.12
C LEU A 25 -11.95 0.01 -34.71
N ALA A 26 -10.72 0.40 -34.39
CA ALA A 26 -10.39 0.96 -33.08
C ALA A 26 -11.12 2.30 -32.85
N GLU A 27 -11.10 3.19 -33.84
CA GLU A 27 -11.81 4.46 -33.81
C GLU A 27 -13.33 4.26 -33.65
N ARG A 28 -13.92 3.39 -34.47
CA ARG A 28 -15.36 3.12 -34.46
C ARG A 28 -15.84 2.43 -33.18
N ALA A 29 -14.98 1.64 -32.54
CA ALA A 29 -15.27 1.00 -31.25
C ALA A 29 -14.90 1.85 -30.02
N GLY A 30 -14.28 3.03 -30.20
CA GLY A 30 -13.76 3.85 -29.09
C GLY A 30 -12.60 3.19 -28.32
N LEU A 31 -11.81 2.36 -29.00
CA LEU A 31 -10.68 1.62 -28.44
C LEU A 31 -9.35 2.10 -29.03
N GLY A 32 -8.23 1.80 -28.36
CA GLY A 32 -6.91 2.07 -28.92
C GLY A 32 -6.49 1.02 -29.96
N VAL A 33 -5.78 1.43 -31.02
CA VAL A 33 -5.29 0.54 -32.10
C VAL A 33 -4.43 -0.63 -31.56
N ARG A 34 -3.58 -0.35 -30.55
CA ARG A 34 -2.80 -1.40 -29.84
C ARG A 34 -3.69 -2.43 -29.15
N THR A 35 -4.88 -2.05 -28.71
CA THR A 35 -5.85 -2.97 -28.10
C THR A 35 -6.44 -3.91 -29.14
N VAL A 36 -6.91 -3.39 -30.28
CA VAL A 36 -7.42 -4.22 -31.38
C VAL A 36 -6.34 -5.17 -31.90
N ARG A 37 -5.11 -4.69 -32.12
CA ARG A 37 -3.97 -5.52 -32.53
C ARG A 37 -3.61 -6.60 -31.50
N GLY A 38 -3.64 -6.28 -30.21
CA GLY A 38 -3.37 -7.25 -29.14
C GLY A 38 -4.45 -8.33 -29.01
N LEU A 39 -5.70 -8.00 -29.37
CA LEU A 39 -6.83 -8.93 -29.40
C LEU A 39 -6.78 -9.86 -30.62
N GLU A 40 -6.49 -9.34 -31.82
CA GLU A 40 -6.35 -10.17 -33.03
C GLU A 40 -5.15 -11.13 -32.98
N THR A 41 -4.06 -10.73 -32.30
CA THR A 41 -2.85 -11.57 -32.18
C THR A 41 -2.87 -12.55 -31.00
N GLY A 42 -3.92 -12.53 -30.17
CA GLY A 42 -4.02 -13.39 -28.99
C GLY A 42 -3.11 -12.97 -27.81
N GLN A 43 -2.36 -11.86 -27.92
CA GLN A 43 -1.57 -11.30 -26.80
C GLN A 43 -2.44 -10.90 -25.61
N ARG A 44 -3.73 -10.64 -25.84
CA ARG A 44 -4.75 -10.42 -24.80
C ARG A 44 -5.83 -11.48 -24.93
N GLY A 45 -5.64 -12.62 -24.25
CA GLY A 45 -6.46 -13.82 -24.43
C GLY A 45 -7.88 -13.78 -23.86
N ASN A 46 -8.26 -12.80 -23.03
CA ASN A 46 -9.60 -12.71 -22.43
C ASN A 46 -10.10 -11.25 -22.33
N PRO A 47 -10.79 -10.72 -23.36
CA PRO A 47 -11.37 -9.37 -23.34
C PRO A 47 -12.60 -9.27 -22.43
N GLN A 48 -12.80 -8.10 -21.81
CA GLN A 48 -14.02 -7.82 -21.05
C GLN A 48 -15.25 -7.84 -21.96
N VAL A 49 -16.40 -8.34 -21.48
CA VAL A 49 -17.70 -8.37 -22.19
C VAL A 49 -18.02 -7.04 -22.86
N ARG A 50 -17.82 -5.92 -22.14
CA ARG A 50 -18.04 -4.57 -22.68
C ARG A 50 -17.19 -4.28 -23.92
N THR A 51 -15.93 -4.71 -23.93
CA THR A 51 -15.03 -4.52 -25.08
C THR A 51 -15.49 -5.37 -26.27
N VAL A 52 -15.96 -6.59 -26.02
CA VAL A 52 -16.51 -7.47 -27.06
C VAL A 52 -17.79 -6.89 -27.65
N ARG A 53 -18.69 -6.35 -26.82
CA ARG A 53 -19.90 -5.67 -27.28
C ARG A 53 -19.59 -4.45 -28.14
N LEU A 54 -18.66 -3.58 -27.71
CA LEU A 54 -18.22 -2.43 -28.53
C LEU A 54 -17.62 -2.83 -29.88
N LEU A 55 -16.88 -3.94 -29.93
CA LEU A 55 -16.35 -4.48 -31.18
C LEU A 55 -17.46 -5.06 -32.07
N ALA A 56 -18.43 -5.77 -31.50
CA ALA A 56 -19.59 -6.29 -32.22
C ALA A 56 -20.44 -5.15 -32.81
N ASP A 57 -20.71 -4.11 -32.03
CA ASP A 57 -21.46 -2.94 -32.45
C ASP A 57 -20.71 -2.16 -33.56
N ALA A 58 -19.38 -2.01 -33.42
CA ALA A 58 -18.55 -1.36 -34.43
C ALA A 58 -18.43 -2.15 -35.75
N LEU A 59 -18.51 -3.49 -35.66
CA LEU A 59 -18.52 -4.39 -36.82
C LEU A 59 -19.90 -4.56 -37.45
N GLY A 60 -20.96 -4.09 -36.79
CA GLY A 60 -22.35 -4.26 -37.25
C GLY A 60 -22.79 -5.72 -37.27
N LEU A 61 -22.36 -6.51 -36.27
CA LEU A 61 -22.73 -7.92 -36.17
C LEU A 61 -24.21 -8.08 -35.79
N ASP A 62 -24.87 -9.06 -36.39
CA ASP A 62 -26.23 -9.45 -36.00
C ASP A 62 -26.25 -10.20 -34.65
N ALA A 63 -27.45 -10.54 -34.17
CA ALA A 63 -27.62 -11.19 -32.86
C ALA A 63 -26.90 -12.55 -32.76
N ALA A 64 -26.89 -13.34 -33.84
CA ALA A 64 -26.26 -14.66 -33.86
C ALA A 64 -24.73 -14.53 -33.91
N GLU A 65 -24.20 -13.62 -34.73
CA GLU A 65 -22.78 -13.32 -34.84
C GLU A 65 -22.22 -12.72 -33.55
N ARG A 66 -23.00 -11.86 -32.89
CA ARG A 66 -22.64 -11.28 -31.59
C ARG A 66 -22.54 -12.35 -30.51
N ALA A 67 -23.50 -13.29 -30.47
CA ALA A 67 -23.46 -14.42 -29.56
C ALA A 67 -22.25 -15.33 -29.82
N GLU A 68 -21.89 -15.56 -31.09
CA GLU A 68 -20.69 -16.31 -31.45
C GLU A 68 -19.40 -15.59 -31.00
N LEU A 69 -19.30 -14.27 -31.21
CA LEU A 69 -18.14 -13.48 -30.77
C LEU A 69 -17.98 -13.50 -29.25
N LEU A 70 -19.09 -13.37 -28.51
CA LEU A 70 -19.14 -13.41 -27.06
C LEU A 70 -18.76 -14.80 -26.52
N THR A 71 -19.30 -15.86 -27.13
CA THR A 71 -18.95 -17.25 -26.80
C THR A 71 -17.46 -17.51 -27.05
N ALA A 72 -16.92 -17.05 -28.18
CA ALA A 72 -15.50 -17.18 -28.50
C ALA A 72 -14.59 -16.39 -27.55
N ALA A 73 -15.11 -15.32 -26.94
CA ALA A 73 -14.44 -14.54 -25.90
C ALA A 73 -14.56 -15.14 -24.48
N GLY A 74 -15.29 -16.25 -24.31
CA GLY A 74 -15.51 -16.90 -23.02
C GLY A 74 -16.73 -16.39 -22.24
N HIS A 75 -17.67 -15.70 -22.90
CA HIS A 75 -18.86 -15.09 -22.29
C HIS A 75 -20.17 -15.58 -22.95
N PRO A 76 -20.64 -16.80 -22.69
CA PRO A 76 -21.91 -17.30 -23.26
C PRO A 76 -23.11 -16.51 -22.70
N GLU A 77 -23.96 -15.97 -23.58
CA GLU A 77 -25.22 -15.28 -23.24
C GLU A 77 -26.39 -16.30 -23.39
N PRO A 78 -27.38 -16.34 -22.47
CA PRO A 78 -28.50 -17.29 -22.56
C PRO A 78 -29.42 -16.95 -23.75
N ALA A 79 -29.82 -17.98 -24.51
CA ALA A 79 -30.64 -17.86 -25.71
C ALA A 79 -32.04 -17.28 -25.41
N ALA A 80 -32.48 -16.32 -26.22
CA ALA A 80 -33.83 -15.75 -26.16
C ALA A 80 -34.82 -16.55 -27.06
N PRO A 81 -36.11 -16.65 -26.69
CA PRO A 81 -37.13 -17.36 -27.48
C PRO A 81 -37.66 -16.55 -28.69
N ASP A 82 -38.22 -17.29 -29.65
CA ASP A 82 -38.76 -16.90 -30.97
C ASP A 82 -39.61 -15.61 -31.03
N GLU A 83 -39.36 -14.85 -32.10
CA GLU A 83 -40.17 -13.73 -32.58
C GLU A 83 -41.38 -14.24 -33.39
N ASP A 84 -42.60 -13.88 -33.00
CA ASP A 84 -43.74 -13.84 -33.93
C ASP A 84 -44.92 -13.02 -33.38
N VAL A 85 -44.89 -11.68 -33.48
CA VAL A 85 -46.09 -10.79 -33.51
C VAL A 85 -45.74 -9.47 -34.24
N PRO A 86 -46.55 -8.97 -35.20
CA PRO A 86 -46.18 -7.82 -36.04
C PRO A 86 -46.32 -6.47 -35.32
N VAL A 87 -45.35 -5.58 -35.55
CA VAL A 87 -45.25 -4.22 -35.03
C VAL A 87 -46.25 -3.28 -35.72
N ARG A 88 -47.12 -2.63 -34.93
CA ARG A 88 -47.82 -1.39 -35.33
C ARG A 88 -47.06 -0.19 -34.80
N VAL A 89 -46.64 0.68 -35.72
CA VAL A 89 -45.96 1.96 -35.48
C VAL A 89 -46.99 3.01 -35.04
N GLY A 90 -46.70 3.73 -33.96
CA GLY A 90 -47.37 5.00 -33.63
C GLY A 90 -47.54 5.24 -32.14
N GLY A 91 -46.65 6.05 -31.55
CA GLY A 91 -46.85 6.59 -30.20
C GLY A 91 -45.54 6.91 -29.49
N THR A 92 -45.23 8.20 -29.34
CA THR A 92 -44.13 8.72 -28.53
C THR A 92 -44.13 8.13 -27.12
N ARG A 93 -43.12 7.29 -26.83
CA ARG A 93 -42.94 6.66 -25.50
C ARG A 93 -42.31 7.69 -24.54
N PRO A 94 -42.88 7.91 -23.35
CA PRO A 94 -42.21 8.67 -22.29
C PRO A 94 -40.89 7.97 -21.90
N PRO A 95 -39.91 8.68 -21.29
CA PRO A 95 -38.62 8.10 -20.95
C PRO A 95 -38.82 6.78 -20.19
N PRO A 96 -38.08 5.70 -20.54
CA PRO A 96 -38.30 4.42 -19.92
C PRO A 96 -38.11 4.57 -18.41
N ALA A 97 -39.16 4.24 -17.65
CA ALA A 97 -39.01 3.91 -16.26
C ALA A 97 -37.88 2.87 -16.14
N PRO A 98 -37.04 2.94 -15.08
CA PRO A 98 -35.93 2.02 -14.93
C PRO A 98 -36.48 0.60 -15.05
N VAL A 99 -35.88 -0.17 -15.96
CA VAL A 99 -35.97 -1.63 -15.95
C VAL A 99 -35.81 -2.04 -14.48
N LEU A 100 -36.71 -2.87 -13.95
CA LEU A 100 -36.54 -3.56 -12.68
C LEU A 100 -35.28 -4.45 -12.81
N GLY A 101 -34.11 -3.82 -12.76
CA GLY A 101 -32.80 -4.41 -12.92
C GLY A 101 -32.21 -4.62 -11.54
N ALA A 102 -31.64 -5.80 -11.33
CA ALA A 102 -30.90 -6.30 -10.17
C ALA A 102 -30.73 -5.32 -8.99
N ASP A 103 -31.17 -5.74 -7.80
CA ASP A 103 -30.87 -5.06 -6.53
C ASP A 103 -29.40 -4.59 -6.53
N PRO A 104 -29.12 -3.28 -6.45
CA PRO A 104 -27.77 -2.74 -6.57
C PRO A 104 -26.83 -3.32 -5.50
N LEU A 105 -27.36 -3.82 -4.38
CA LEU A 105 -26.57 -4.54 -3.38
C LEU A 105 -26.17 -5.94 -3.84
N VAL A 106 -27.02 -6.64 -4.61
CA VAL A 106 -26.67 -7.94 -5.22
C VAL A 106 -25.55 -7.75 -6.24
N GLU A 107 -25.68 -6.79 -7.15
CA GLU A 107 -24.64 -6.52 -8.16
C GLU A 107 -23.32 -6.10 -7.50
N ALA A 108 -23.38 -5.28 -6.45
CA ALA A 108 -22.20 -4.89 -5.68
C ALA A 108 -21.55 -6.08 -4.95
N ALA A 109 -22.36 -6.96 -4.36
CA ALA A 109 -21.90 -8.17 -3.70
C ALA A 109 -21.24 -9.14 -4.69
N ASP A 110 -21.80 -9.32 -5.88
CA ASP A 110 -21.24 -10.20 -6.91
C ASP A 110 -19.93 -9.64 -7.49
N ALA A 111 -19.88 -8.32 -7.71
CA ALA A 111 -18.64 -7.65 -8.10
C ALA A 111 -17.55 -7.78 -7.02
N LEU A 112 -17.93 -7.65 -5.75
CA LEU A 112 -17.03 -7.86 -4.60
C LEU A 112 -16.55 -9.31 -4.54
N ALA A 113 -17.46 -10.29 -4.67
CA ALA A 113 -17.15 -11.72 -4.66
C ALA A 113 -16.14 -12.08 -5.76
N TYR A 114 -16.36 -11.59 -6.98
CA TYR A 114 -15.43 -11.79 -8.10
C TYR A 114 -14.05 -11.18 -7.80
N ALA A 115 -14.01 -9.95 -7.29
CA ALA A 115 -12.76 -9.27 -6.98
C ALA A 115 -11.97 -9.98 -5.86
N VAL A 116 -12.67 -10.44 -4.81
CA VAL A 116 -12.10 -11.18 -3.69
C VAL A 116 -11.57 -12.54 -4.14
N HIS A 117 -12.35 -13.30 -4.91
CA HIS A 117 -11.94 -14.59 -5.47
C HIS A 117 -10.69 -14.44 -6.35
N ALA A 118 -10.70 -13.49 -7.28
CA ALA A 118 -9.56 -13.25 -8.18
C ALA A 118 -8.30 -12.77 -7.45
N ARG A 119 -8.45 -12.11 -6.30
CA ARG A 119 -7.31 -11.70 -5.45
C ARG A 119 -6.71 -12.91 -4.73
N TRP A 120 -7.53 -13.67 -4.00
CA TRP A 120 -7.03 -14.77 -3.17
C TRP A 120 -6.57 -15.98 -3.96
N ARG A 121 -7.16 -16.24 -5.14
CA ARG A 121 -6.68 -17.28 -6.04
C ARG A 121 -5.25 -17.00 -6.52
N ARG A 122 -4.95 -15.74 -6.87
CA ARG A 122 -3.57 -15.33 -7.24
C ARG A 122 -2.61 -15.42 -6.07
N GLU A 123 -3.04 -15.03 -4.88
CA GLU A 123 -2.23 -15.18 -3.65
C GLU A 123 -1.94 -16.65 -3.35
N GLU A 124 -2.91 -17.55 -3.51
CA GLU A 124 -2.75 -18.99 -3.32
C GLU A 124 -1.81 -19.63 -4.35
N GLU A 125 -1.97 -19.28 -5.63
CA GLU A 125 -1.08 -19.71 -6.72
C GLU A 125 0.36 -19.27 -6.47
N GLN A 126 0.55 -18.02 -6.03
CA GLN A 126 1.87 -17.48 -5.68
C GLN A 126 2.50 -18.21 -4.49
N GLN A 127 1.69 -18.71 -3.57
CA GLN A 127 2.13 -19.45 -2.39
C GLN A 127 2.45 -20.92 -2.68
N GLN A 128 2.19 -21.40 -3.91
CA GLN A 128 2.42 -22.79 -4.30
C GLN A 128 1.77 -23.79 -3.33
N VAL A 129 0.61 -23.43 -2.73
CA VAL A 129 -0.06 -24.25 -1.71
C VAL A 129 -0.41 -25.63 -2.24
N HIS A 130 -0.70 -25.74 -3.54
CA HIS A 130 -1.08 -26.99 -4.20
C HIS A 130 0.08 -27.75 -4.83
N ASP A 131 1.30 -27.25 -4.72
CA ASP A 131 2.48 -27.88 -5.31
C ASP A 131 3.31 -28.41 -4.15
N PRO A 132 3.58 -29.73 -3.98
CA PRO A 132 2.95 -30.83 -4.72
C PRO A 132 1.52 -31.13 -4.24
N VAL A 133 1.24 -30.87 -2.96
CA VAL A 133 -0.09 -30.95 -2.31
C VAL A 133 -0.11 -29.99 -1.11
N PRO A 134 -1.28 -29.55 -0.61
CA PRO A 134 -1.34 -28.75 0.62
C PRO A 134 -0.83 -29.52 1.85
N LEU A 135 -0.04 -28.84 2.69
CA LEU A 135 0.31 -29.35 4.02
C LEU A 135 -0.99 -29.60 4.83
N PRO A 136 -1.11 -30.75 5.52
CA PRO A 136 -2.33 -31.06 6.25
C PRO A 136 -2.47 -30.13 7.46
N VAL A 137 -3.47 -29.25 7.44
CA VAL A 137 -3.84 -28.45 8.61
C VAL A 137 -5.03 -29.12 9.27
N ARG A 138 -4.86 -29.53 10.54
CA ARG A 138 -5.91 -30.17 11.35
C ARG A 138 -6.26 -29.30 12.54
N TRP A 139 -7.45 -29.49 13.08
CA TRP A 139 -7.86 -28.85 14.32
C TRP A 139 -8.74 -29.75 15.17
N ARG A 140 -8.79 -29.40 16.45
CA ARG A 140 -9.67 -29.98 17.46
C ARG A 140 -10.51 -28.88 18.11
N PRO A 141 -11.60 -29.22 18.81
CA PRO A 141 -12.31 -28.24 19.65
C PRO A 141 -11.35 -27.59 20.65
N ALA A 142 -11.43 -26.26 20.80
CA ALA A 142 -10.63 -25.55 21.77
C ALA A 142 -11.02 -25.94 23.22
N PRO A 143 -10.10 -25.78 24.20
CA PRO A 143 -10.41 -26.00 25.61
C PRO A 143 -11.63 -25.23 26.10
N ASP A 144 -12.35 -25.77 27.09
CA ASP A 144 -13.59 -25.19 27.63
C ASP A 144 -13.43 -23.73 28.10
N GLU A 145 -12.26 -23.39 28.62
CA GLU A 145 -11.94 -22.03 29.09
C GLU A 145 -11.94 -20.97 27.98
N LEU A 146 -11.77 -21.37 26.72
CA LEU A 146 -11.62 -20.47 25.56
C LEU A 146 -12.89 -20.38 24.70
N ARG A 147 -13.95 -21.13 25.06
CA ARG A 147 -15.19 -21.19 24.30
C ARG A 147 -16.40 -20.89 25.16
N ASP A 148 -17.49 -20.51 24.50
CA ASP A 148 -18.77 -20.35 25.17
C ASP A 148 -19.44 -21.71 25.44
N SER A 149 -20.47 -21.70 26.27
CA SER A 149 -21.26 -22.90 26.56
C SER A 149 -21.92 -23.46 25.30
N TRP A 150 -22.07 -24.78 25.23
CA TRP A 150 -22.72 -25.44 24.09
C TRP A 150 -24.17 -24.98 23.86
N ALA A 151 -24.88 -24.60 24.93
CA ALA A 151 -26.21 -24.01 24.83
C ALA A 151 -26.19 -22.68 24.06
N ASN A 152 -25.21 -21.82 24.34
CA ASN A 152 -25.06 -20.53 23.64
C ASN A 152 -24.58 -20.73 22.20
N ILE A 153 -23.62 -21.62 21.96
CA ILE A 153 -23.10 -21.93 20.61
C ILE A 153 -24.21 -22.45 19.70
N ARG A 154 -25.08 -23.34 20.22
CA ARG A 154 -26.22 -23.90 19.48
C ARG A 154 -27.45 -23.00 19.44
N GLN A 155 -27.42 -21.85 20.13
CA GLN A 155 -28.58 -20.97 20.31
C GLN A 155 -29.81 -21.71 20.87
N ALA A 156 -29.58 -22.63 21.80
CA ALA A 156 -30.64 -23.44 22.38
C ALA A 156 -31.60 -22.58 23.22
N LYS A 157 -32.88 -22.94 23.21
CA LYS A 157 -33.89 -22.27 24.04
C LYS A 157 -33.65 -22.59 25.53
N PRO A 158 -34.00 -21.68 26.46
CA PRO A 158 -33.91 -21.96 27.89
C PRO A 158 -34.58 -23.29 28.26
N GLY A 159 -33.88 -24.14 29.03
CA GLY A 159 -34.36 -25.46 29.45
C GLY A 159 -34.07 -26.62 28.49
N GLN A 160 -33.50 -26.37 27.29
CA GLN A 160 -33.05 -27.45 26.40
C GLN A 160 -31.61 -27.88 26.70
N THR A 161 -31.41 -29.19 26.88
CA THR A 161 -30.07 -29.78 26.97
C THR A 161 -29.39 -29.72 25.60
N SER A 162 -28.16 -29.18 25.57
CA SER A 162 -27.38 -29.03 24.34
C SER A 162 -26.20 -29.98 24.34
N GLN A 163 -26.20 -30.95 23.44
CA GLN A 163 -25.04 -31.83 23.24
C GLN A 163 -23.90 -31.08 22.52
N PRO A 164 -22.63 -31.44 22.82
CA PRO A 164 -21.46 -30.93 22.12
C PRO A 164 -21.54 -31.10 20.59
N LEU A 165 -21.08 -30.11 19.83
CA LEU A 165 -20.85 -30.27 18.39
C LEU A 165 -19.46 -30.85 18.16
N ASP A 166 -19.32 -31.78 17.22
CA ASP A 166 -18.00 -32.16 16.73
C ASP A 166 -17.47 -31.09 15.77
N LEU A 167 -16.52 -30.31 16.30
CA LEU A 167 -15.82 -29.26 15.58
C LEU A 167 -14.43 -29.71 15.11
N SER A 168 -14.06 -30.99 15.28
CA SER A 168 -12.80 -31.53 14.78
C SER A 168 -12.82 -31.57 13.25
N GLY A 169 -11.67 -31.36 12.61
CA GLY A 169 -11.63 -31.35 11.16
C GLY A 169 -10.24 -31.12 10.56
N ARG A 170 -10.24 -31.05 9.23
CA ARG A 170 -9.06 -30.83 8.38
C ARG A 170 -9.35 -29.68 7.41
N LEU A 171 -8.29 -29.08 6.84
CA LEU A 171 -8.34 -27.88 5.99
C LEU A 171 -9.48 -27.86 4.96
N ASP A 172 -9.72 -28.97 4.27
CA ASP A 172 -10.77 -29.18 3.26
C ASP A 172 -12.20 -29.18 3.82
N GLN A 173 -12.37 -29.33 5.13
CA GLN A 173 -13.64 -29.39 5.85
C GLN A 173 -13.98 -28.08 6.58
N VAL A 174 -13.19 -27.01 6.41
CA VAL A 174 -13.35 -25.77 7.19
C VAL A 174 -14.73 -25.12 7.00
N VAL A 175 -15.24 -25.10 5.78
CA VAL A 175 -16.57 -24.55 5.46
C VAL A 175 -17.68 -25.43 6.04
N GLU A 176 -17.50 -26.75 6.05
CA GLU A 176 -18.46 -27.69 6.63
C GLU A 176 -18.57 -27.48 8.14
N VAL A 177 -17.44 -27.43 8.85
CA VAL A 177 -17.40 -27.18 10.30
C VAL A 177 -18.02 -25.82 10.64
N TYR A 178 -17.72 -24.79 9.85
CA TYR A 178 -18.33 -23.47 10.02
C TYR A 178 -19.86 -23.50 9.88
N ARG A 179 -20.38 -24.17 8.83
CA ARG A 179 -21.83 -24.30 8.59
C ARG A 179 -22.57 -25.10 9.66
N ARG A 180 -21.88 -25.99 10.40
CA ARG A 180 -22.47 -26.72 11.54
C ARG A 180 -22.77 -25.81 12.74
N ILE A 181 -22.18 -24.62 12.83
CA ILE A 181 -22.37 -23.68 13.94
C ILE A 181 -23.56 -22.76 13.65
N PRO A 182 -24.69 -22.85 14.37
CA PRO A 182 -25.90 -22.07 14.06
C PRO A 182 -25.69 -20.55 14.11
N SER A 183 -24.85 -20.10 15.04
CA SER A 183 -24.52 -18.68 15.17
C SER A 183 -23.65 -18.13 14.04
N SER A 184 -23.06 -19.00 13.20
CA SER A 184 -22.12 -18.61 12.15
C SER A 184 -20.92 -17.80 12.66
N ARG A 185 -20.49 -18.09 13.90
CA ARG A 185 -19.34 -17.47 14.57
C ARG A 185 -18.32 -18.53 14.94
N LEU A 186 -17.13 -18.46 14.34
CA LEU A 186 -16.05 -19.42 14.55
C LEU A 186 -14.77 -18.70 14.96
N ILE A 187 -14.08 -19.24 15.97
CA ILE A 187 -12.74 -18.82 16.38
C ILE A 187 -11.75 -19.91 16.01
N VAL A 188 -10.68 -19.54 15.33
CA VAL A 188 -9.58 -20.41 14.96
C VAL A 188 -8.33 -19.96 15.71
N LEU A 189 -7.94 -20.75 16.70
CA LEU A 189 -6.76 -20.54 17.52
C LEU A 189 -5.60 -21.37 17.00
N GLY A 190 -4.38 -20.87 17.12
CA GLY A 190 -3.19 -21.68 16.82
C GLY A 190 -1.90 -20.93 17.08
N ARG A 191 -0.82 -21.66 17.30
CA ARG A 191 0.52 -21.07 17.48
C ARG A 191 0.99 -20.27 16.25
N ALA A 192 2.05 -19.49 16.42
CA ALA A 192 2.70 -18.84 15.28
C ALA A 192 3.18 -19.89 14.27
N GLY A 193 2.88 -19.70 12.98
CA GLY A 193 3.25 -20.65 11.92
C GLY A 193 2.33 -21.87 11.76
N ALA A 194 1.24 -21.98 12.53
CA ALA A 194 0.30 -23.12 12.46
C ALA A 194 -0.56 -23.20 11.19
N GLY A 195 -0.47 -22.23 10.28
CA GLY A 195 -1.26 -22.22 9.03
C GLY A 195 -2.58 -21.44 9.09
N LYS A 196 -2.81 -20.58 10.10
CA LYS A 196 -4.01 -19.73 10.23
C LYS A 196 -4.36 -18.96 8.94
N THR A 197 -3.36 -18.34 8.31
CA THR A 197 -3.55 -17.58 7.06
C THR A 197 -3.90 -18.47 5.86
N ILE A 198 -3.38 -19.70 5.81
CA ILE A 198 -3.77 -20.67 4.77
C ILE A 198 -5.22 -21.10 4.99
N LEU A 199 -5.60 -21.35 6.24
CA LEU A 199 -6.97 -21.68 6.61
C LEU A 199 -7.96 -20.57 6.24
N THR A 200 -7.67 -19.30 6.55
CA THR A 200 -8.55 -18.18 6.19
C THR A 200 -8.68 -18.02 4.68
N THR A 201 -7.57 -18.15 3.95
CA THR A 201 -7.55 -18.08 2.49
C THR A 201 -8.41 -19.19 1.88
N ARG A 202 -8.24 -20.43 2.34
CA ARG A 202 -9.05 -21.59 1.91
C ARG A 202 -10.52 -21.42 2.25
N PHE A 203 -10.83 -21.04 3.48
CA PHE A 203 -12.19 -20.78 3.91
C PHE A 203 -12.92 -19.80 2.98
N VAL A 204 -12.24 -18.71 2.59
CA VAL A 204 -12.80 -17.70 1.66
C VAL A 204 -13.00 -18.29 0.26
N LEU A 205 -12.01 -19.00 -0.28
CA LEU A 205 -12.09 -19.57 -1.63
C LEU A 205 -13.15 -20.67 -1.71
N ASP A 206 -13.21 -21.58 -0.75
CA ASP A 206 -14.15 -22.70 -0.72
C ASP A 206 -15.59 -22.22 -0.50
N LEU A 207 -15.77 -21.18 0.33
CA LEU A 207 -17.09 -20.57 0.52
C LEU A 207 -17.54 -19.81 -0.73
N LEU A 208 -16.63 -19.08 -1.40
CA LEU A 208 -16.93 -18.40 -2.68
C LEU A 208 -17.24 -19.38 -3.81
N ALA A 209 -16.60 -20.54 -3.83
CA ALA A 209 -16.84 -21.57 -4.85
C ALA A 209 -18.27 -22.15 -4.79
N THR A 210 -18.92 -22.11 -3.61
CA THR A 210 -20.27 -22.63 -3.39
C THR A 210 -21.31 -21.54 -3.10
N ARG A 211 -20.96 -20.26 -3.31
CA ARG A 211 -21.77 -19.10 -2.95
C ARG A 211 -22.95 -18.90 -3.92
N ALA A 212 -24.15 -18.69 -3.39
CA ALA A 212 -25.29 -18.15 -4.14
C ALA A 212 -25.31 -16.60 -4.12
N PRO A 213 -25.93 -15.90 -5.09
CA PRO A 213 -25.93 -14.42 -5.13
C PRO A 213 -26.50 -13.73 -3.87
N ALA A 214 -27.41 -14.41 -3.16
CA ALA A 214 -27.99 -13.94 -1.91
C ALA A 214 -27.05 -14.07 -0.71
N ASP A 215 -26.08 -14.98 -0.77
CA ASP A 215 -25.20 -15.32 0.35
C ASP A 215 -24.18 -14.21 0.63
N PRO A 216 -23.73 -14.08 1.90
CA PRO A 216 -22.70 -13.14 2.26
C PRO A 216 -21.37 -13.42 1.55
N VAL A 217 -20.66 -12.36 1.20
CA VAL A 217 -19.33 -12.44 0.60
C VAL A 217 -18.28 -12.53 1.71
N PRO A 218 -17.50 -13.62 1.83
CA PRO A 218 -16.40 -13.70 2.78
C PRO A 218 -15.27 -12.75 2.40
N VAL A 219 -14.86 -11.87 3.31
CA VAL A 219 -13.76 -10.92 3.09
C VAL A 219 -12.78 -10.97 4.25
N ILE A 220 -11.48 -11.10 3.95
CA ILE A 220 -10.42 -11.10 4.95
C ILE A 220 -10.08 -9.67 5.35
N PHE A 221 -10.14 -9.39 6.65
CA PHE A 221 -9.77 -8.12 7.27
C PHE A 221 -8.65 -8.34 8.28
N GLY A 222 -7.51 -7.66 8.10
CA GLY A 222 -6.42 -7.66 9.07
C GLY A 222 -6.76 -6.76 10.27
N LEU A 223 -6.84 -7.34 11.47
CA LEU A 223 -7.27 -6.62 12.67
C LEU A 223 -6.25 -5.63 13.24
N GLY A 224 -4.97 -5.71 12.85
CA GLY A 224 -3.91 -4.88 13.43
C GLY A 224 -4.11 -3.36 13.28
N SER A 225 -4.91 -2.92 12.29
CA SER A 225 -5.24 -1.49 12.08
C SER A 225 -6.50 -1.01 12.80
N TRP A 226 -7.27 -1.91 13.43
CA TRP A 226 -8.52 -1.57 14.09
C TRP A 226 -8.28 -0.99 15.48
N ASN A 227 -8.90 0.15 15.76
CA ASN A 227 -8.96 0.73 17.10
C ASN A 227 -10.41 0.74 17.59
N PRO A 228 -10.80 -0.22 18.46
CA PRO A 228 -12.18 -0.37 18.92
C PRO A 228 -12.69 0.80 19.78
N VAL A 229 -11.80 1.66 20.28
CA VAL A 229 -12.19 2.84 21.08
C VAL A 229 -12.52 4.05 20.19
N ARG A 230 -12.00 4.05 18.96
CA ARG A 230 -12.15 5.19 18.03
C ARG A 230 -13.19 4.95 16.95
N THR A 231 -13.38 3.71 16.53
CA THR A 231 -14.23 3.37 15.39
C THR A 231 -14.95 2.05 15.66
N ASP A 232 -16.27 2.06 15.54
CA ASP A 232 -17.09 0.86 15.65
C ASP A 232 -16.74 -0.16 14.56
N LEU A 233 -16.98 -1.44 14.85
CA LEU A 233 -16.56 -2.53 13.96
C LEU A 233 -17.20 -2.41 12.56
N ARG A 234 -18.50 -2.09 12.47
CA ARG A 234 -19.22 -1.99 11.19
C ARG A 234 -18.67 -0.86 10.32
N ASP A 235 -18.48 0.31 10.92
CA ASP A 235 -17.90 1.47 10.24
C ASP A 235 -16.48 1.17 9.79
N TRP A 236 -15.68 0.54 10.65
CA TRP A 236 -14.34 0.11 10.29
C TRP A 236 -14.36 -0.87 9.11
N LEU A 237 -15.20 -1.90 9.13
CA LEU A 237 -15.34 -2.86 8.02
C LEU A 237 -15.73 -2.15 6.71
N ALA A 238 -16.69 -1.23 6.76
CA ALA A 238 -17.12 -0.46 5.59
C ALA A 238 -15.98 0.42 5.03
N GLU A 239 -15.20 1.07 5.90
CA GLU A 239 -14.01 1.84 5.51
C GLU A 239 -12.93 0.95 4.87
N GLN A 240 -12.70 -0.25 5.42
CA GLN A 240 -11.76 -1.22 4.85
C GLN A 240 -12.23 -1.70 3.46
N LEU A 241 -13.53 -1.93 3.27
CA LEU A 241 -14.10 -2.33 1.99
C LEU A 241 -13.96 -1.21 0.94
N VAL A 242 -14.26 0.03 1.29
CA VAL A 242 -14.05 1.19 0.41
C VAL A 242 -12.57 1.33 0.04
N ARG A 243 -11.65 1.00 0.96
CA ARG A 243 -10.21 1.00 0.66
C ARG A 243 -9.85 0.04 -0.45
N ASP A 244 -10.18 -1.22 -0.22
CA ASP A 244 -9.68 -2.33 -1.03
C ASP A 244 -10.48 -2.43 -2.33
N HIS A 245 -11.72 -1.93 -2.32
CA HIS A 245 -12.65 -1.90 -3.46
C HIS A 245 -13.25 -0.49 -3.61
N PRO A 246 -12.52 0.46 -4.25
CA PRO A 246 -12.96 1.85 -4.39
C PRO A 246 -14.32 2.03 -5.09
N GLY A 247 -14.79 1.04 -5.86
CA GLY A 247 -16.12 1.03 -6.45
C GLY A 247 -17.26 1.03 -5.41
N LEU A 248 -17.00 0.54 -4.20
CA LEU A 248 -17.97 0.50 -3.10
C LEU A 248 -18.14 1.85 -2.38
N ALA A 249 -17.38 2.88 -2.78
CA ALA A 249 -17.56 4.26 -2.30
C ALA A 249 -18.80 4.94 -2.91
N ALA A 250 -19.45 4.30 -3.90
CA ALA A 250 -20.68 4.81 -4.51
C ALA A 250 -21.79 4.97 -3.45
N PRO A 251 -22.72 5.92 -3.64
CA PRO A 251 -23.86 6.07 -2.75
C PRO A 251 -24.70 4.79 -2.71
N GLY A 252 -24.92 4.26 -1.51
CA GLY A 252 -25.82 3.15 -1.24
C GLY A 252 -27.22 3.61 -0.84
N PRO A 253 -28.15 2.67 -0.62
CA PRO A 253 -29.46 2.95 -0.06
C PRO A 253 -29.34 3.68 1.30
N GLY A 254 -30.17 4.69 1.54
CA GLY A 254 -30.19 5.41 2.83
C GLY A 254 -29.05 6.43 3.04
N GLY A 255 -28.28 6.77 2.00
CA GLY A 255 -27.25 7.82 2.08
C GLY A 255 -25.91 7.36 2.65
N SER A 256 -25.77 6.08 3.01
CA SER A 256 -24.49 5.46 3.34
C SER A 256 -23.70 5.13 2.06
N THR A 257 -22.47 4.62 2.21
CA THR A 257 -21.75 4.03 1.06
C THR A 257 -22.32 2.65 0.75
N LEU A 258 -22.13 2.18 -0.48
CA LEU A 258 -22.49 0.81 -0.88
C LEU A 258 -21.81 -0.23 0.02
N ALA A 259 -20.57 0.04 0.46
CA ALA A 259 -19.88 -0.77 1.47
C ALA A 259 -20.63 -0.82 2.82
N GLY A 260 -21.06 0.34 3.33
CA GLY A 260 -21.83 0.41 4.57
C GLY A 260 -23.14 -0.37 4.46
N ALA A 261 -23.89 -0.16 3.37
CA ALA A 261 -25.12 -0.89 3.12
C ALA A 261 -24.91 -2.42 3.02
N LEU A 262 -23.81 -2.89 2.41
CA LEU A 262 -23.48 -4.31 2.35
C LEU A 262 -23.17 -4.91 3.75
N VAL A 263 -22.45 -4.17 4.59
CA VAL A 263 -22.14 -4.58 5.96
C VAL A 263 -23.40 -4.61 6.82
N ASP A 264 -24.24 -3.58 6.74
CA ASP A 264 -25.47 -3.48 7.52
C ASP A 264 -26.53 -4.49 7.11
N ALA A 265 -26.60 -4.82 5.82
CA ALA A 265 -27.48 -5.85 5.28
C ALA A 265 -26.94 -7.28 5.49
N HIS A 266 -25.86 -7.47 6.27
CA HIS A 266 -25.23 -8.77 6.51
C HIS A 266 -24.80 -9.52 5.22
N ARG A 267 -24.51 -8.77 4.14
CA ARG A 267 -24.03 -9.33 2.85
C ARG A 267 -22.52 -9.49 2.79
N VAL A 268 -21.82 -9.18 3.89
CA VAL A 268 -20.38 -9.40 4.06
C VAL A 268 -20.18 -10.32 5.26
N LEU A 269 -19.41 -11.39 5.05
CA LEU A 269 -18.93 -12.26 6.12
C LEU A 269 -17.50 -11.83 6.49
N PRO A 270 -17.29 -11.12 7.60
CA PRO A 270 -15.96 -10.72 8.05
C PRO A 270 -15.13 -11.94 8.51
N VAL A 271 -14.02 -12.16 7.80
CA VAL A 271 -12.95 -13.07 8.19
C VAL A 271 -11.85 -12.22 8.82
N LEU A 272 -11.88 -12.09 10.13
CA LEU A 272 -11.00 -11.25 10.93
C LEU A 272 -9.70 -11.99 11.23
N ASP A 273 -8.64 -11.67 10.49
CA ASP A 273 -7.33 -12.31 10.61
C ASP A 273 -6.42 -11.50 11.55
N GLY A 274 -5.82 -12.17 12.54
CA GLY A 274 -4.78 -11.61 13.42
C GLY A 274 -5.32 -10.78 14.58
N PHE A 275 -6.20 -11.33 15.42
CA PHE A 275 -6.61 -10.68 16.67
C PHE A 275 -5.41 -10.37 17.60
N ASP A 276 -4.37 -11.20 17.55
CA ASP A 276 -3.09 -11.00 18.25
C ASP A 276 -2.29 -9.78 17.74
N GLU A 277 -2.62 -9.25 16.56
CA GLU A 277 -1.98 -8.07 15.99
C GLU A 277 -2.64 -6.75 16.45
N VAL A 278 -3.73 -6.81 17.22
CA VAL A 278 -4.39 -5.61 17.78
C VAL A 278 -3.43 -4.93 18.77
N ALA A 279 -3.35 -3.60 18.71
CA ALA A 279 -2.43 -2.85 19.56
C ALA A 279 -2.61 -3.19 21.05
N GLY A 280 -1.47 -3.31 21.75
CA GLY A 280 -1.41 -3.67 23.17
C GLY A 280 -2.37 -2.83 24.03
N GLY A 281 -3.09 -3.49 24.92
CA GLY A 281 -4.11 -2.86 25.78
C GLY A 281 -5.50 -2.67 25.15
N LEU A 282 -5.66 -2.84 23.84
CA LEU A 282 -6.97 -2.70 23.17
C LEU A 282 -7.75 -4.01 23.02
N HIS A 283 -7.14 -5.18 23.26
CA HIS A 283 -7.79 -6.49 23.15
C HIS A 283 -9.09 -6.60 23.96
N ARG A 284 -9.13 -5.98 25.15
CA ARG A 284 -10.33 -5.90 26.01
C ARG A 284 -11.49 -5.21 25.29
N ALA A 285 -11.23 -4.03 24.75
CA ALA A 285 -12.23 -3.24 24.02
C ALA A 285 -12.61 -3.93 22.71
N ALA A 286 -11.66 -4.58 22.04
CA ALA A 286 -11.90 -5.33 20.81
C ALA A 286 -12.85 -6.50 21.05
N LEU A 287 -12.61 -7.33 22.08
CA LEU A 287 -13.48 -8.47 22.38
C LEU A 287 -14.87 -8.03 22.84
N ALA A 288 -14.96 -6.93 23.60
CA ALA A 288 -16.24 -6.34 23.98
C ALA A 288 -17.03 -5.85 22.75
N ALA A 289 -16.39 -5.17 21.80
CA ALA A 289 -17.02 -4.73 20.56
C ALA A 289 -17.46 -5.92 19.68
N LEU A 290 -16.67 -6.99 19.62
CA LEU A 290 -17.05 -8.23 18.93
C LEU A 290 -18.25 -8.93 19.58
N ASN A 291 -18.38 -8.84 20.91
CA ASN A 291 -19.54 -9.35 21.65
C ASN A 291 -20.79 -8.48 21.50
N ALA A 292 -20.64 -7.19 21.17
CA ALA A 292 -21.76 -6.29 20.93
C ALA A 292 -22.40 -6.46 19.53
N THR A 293 -21.69 -7.10 18.59
CA THR A 293 -22.21 -7.34 17.23
C THR A 293 -22.85 -8.71 17.07
N THR A 294 -23.92 -8.75 16.26
CA THR A 294 -24.60 -9.96 15.81
C THR A 294 -24.08 -10.49 14.49
N LEU A 295 -23.04 -9.87 13.91
CA LEU A 295 -22.48 -10.32 12.63
C LEU A 295 -21.99 -11.78 12.71
N PRO A 296 -22.23 -12.58 11.66
CA PRO A 296 -21.48 -13.82 11.46
C PRO A 296 -20.01 -13.46 11.23
N LEU A 297 -19.08 -14.27 11.72
CA LEU A 297 -17.65 -13.98 11.59
C LEU A 297 -16.78 -15.23 11.71
N LEU A 298 -15.58 -15.15 11.15
CA LEU A 298 -14.47 -16.03 11.48
C LEU A 298 -13.36 -15.17 12.11
N LEU A 299 -12.88 -15.53 13.30
CA LEU A 299 -11.80 -14.82 13.99
C LEU A 299 -10.56 -15.72 14.08
N THR A 300 -9.39 -15.25 13.69
CA THR A 300 -8.13 -15.94 13.98
C THR A 300 -7.34 -15.24 15.07
N SER A 301 -6.66 -16.02 15.90
CA SER A 301 -5.75 -15.49 16.93
C SER A 301 -4.67 -16.50 17.27
N ARG A 302 -3.58 -16.02 17.86
CA ARG A 302 -2.73 -16.87 18.70
C ARG A 302 -3.45 -17.24 20.00
N VAL A 303 -3.13 -18.43 20.49
CA VAL A 303 -3.82 -19.05 21.64
C VAL A 303 -3.61 -18.24 22.92
N ASP A 304 -2.39 -17.79 23.18
CA ASP A 304 -2.02 -17.12 24.44
C ASP A 304 -2.61 -15.70 24.52
N GLU A 305 -2.55 -14.95 23.43
CA GLU A 305 -3.12 -13.61 23.30
C GLU A 305 -4.64 -13.63 23.43
N TYR A 306 -5.31 -14.62 22.83
CA TYR A 306 -6.76 -14.79 23.02
C TYR A 306 -7.09 -15.19 24.46
N ARG A 307 -6.35 -16.13 25.06
CA ARG A 307 -6.54 -16.52 26.46
C ARG A 307 -6.42 -15.34 27.41
N ALA A 308 -5.44 -14.46 27.18
CA ALA A 308 -5.27 -13.24 27.97
C ALA A 308 -6.48 -12.30 27.84
N ALA A 309 -7.03 -12.13 26.64
CA ALA A 309 -8.23 -11.33 26.41
C ALA A 309 -9.47 -11.93 27.08
N VAL A 310 -9.66 -13.25 26.98
CA VAL A 310 -10.77 -13.98 27.60
C VAL A 310 -10.73 -13.84 29.12
N ARG A 311 -9.55 -13.98 29.76
CA ARG A 311 -9.42 -13.77 31.21
C ARG A 311 -9.87 -12.37 31.66
N ALA A 312 -9.75 -11.36 30.80
CA ALA A 312 -10.12 -9.99 31.11
C ALA A 312 -11.58 -9.61 30.80
N THR A 313 -12.26 -10.33 29.90
CA THR A 313 -13.60 -9.94 29.39
C THR A 313 -14.63 -11.04 29.28
N GLY A 314 -14.23 -12.30 29.49
CA GLY A 314 -15.02 -13.47 29.10
C GLY A 314 -14.80 -13.85 27.64
N VAL A 315 -15.35 -15.00 27.27
CA VAL A 315 -15.25 -15.57 25.91
C VAL A 315 -16.07 -14.78 24.88
N LEU A 316 -15.78 -14.99 23.59
CA LEU A 316 -16.64 -14.53 22.52
C LEU A 316 -17.97 -15.31 22.53
N ARG A 317 -19.07 -14.59 22.71
CA ARG A 317 -20.40 -15.17 22.89
C ARG A 317 -20.89 -15.86 21.63
N ALA A 318 -21.58 -16.98 21.85
CA ALA A 318 -22.17 -17.84 20.84
C ALA A 318 -21.17 -18.34 19.78
N ALA A 319 -19.86 -18.27 20.00
CA ALA A 319 -18.87 -18.68 19.02
C ALA A 319 -18.35 -20.10 19.29
N GLY A 320 -18.33 -20.94 18.24
CA GLY A 320 -17.54 -22.16 18.27
C GLY A 320 -16.05 -21.81 18.25
N ALA A 321 -15.21 -22.59 18.92
CA ALA A 321 -13.77 -22.38 18.92
C ALA A 321 -13.02 -23.68 18.61
N VAL A 322 -12.06 -23.59 17.72
CA VAL A 322 -11.16 -24.68 17.33
C VAL A 322 -9.71 -24.26 17.52
N GLU A 323 -8.86 -25.22 17.86
CA GLU A 323 -7.42 -25.05 18.00
C GLU A 323 -6.72 -25.88 16.92
N LEU A 324 -5.89 -25.22 16.11
CA LEU A 324 -5.02 -25.87 15.13
C LEU A 324 -4.02 -26.77 15.85
N VAL A 325 -3.93 -28.01 15.39
CA VAL A 325 -3.03 -29.03 15.93
C VAL A 325 -1.75 -29.05 15.11
N ASP A 326 -0.64 -29.31 15.80
CA ASP A 326 0.68 -29.46 15.20
C ASP A 326 0.73 -30.67 14.24
N LEU A 327 1.62 -30.61 13.25
CA LEU A 327 1.86 -31.70 12.30
C LEU A 327 2.43 -32.91 13.04
N SER A 328 1.94 -34.10 12.69
CA SER A 328 2.53 -35.36 13.17
C SER A 328 3.73 -35.75 12.31
N ALA A 329 4.61 -36.60 12.85
CA ALA A 329 5.70 -37.19 12.07
C ALA A 329 5.20 -37.93 10.82
N ALA A 330 4.00 -38.54 10.89
CA ALA A 330 3.36 -39.17 9.74
C ALA A 330 2.99 -38.15 8.65
N ASP A 331 2.47 -36.98 9.02
CA ASP A 331 2.16 -35.90 8.06
C ASP A 331 3.41 -35.44 7.32
N VAL A 332 4.53 -35.30 8.05
CA VAL A 332 5.83 -34.89 7.48
C VAL A 332 6.38 -35.98 6.56
N ALA A 333 6.29 -37.25 6.96
CA ALA A 333 6.70 -38.41 6.16
C ALA A 333 5.88 -38.60 4.89
N ASP A 334 4.59 -38.24 4.91
CA ASP A 334 3.72 -38.28 3.72
C ASP A 334 3.98 -37.12 2.76
N TYR A 335 4.39 -35.96 3.29
CA TYR A 335 4.53 -34.71 2.54
C TYR A 335 5.92 -34.53 1.91
N LEU A 336 7.00 -34.58 2.71
CA LEU A 336 8.35 -34.20 2.25
C LEU A 336 8.84 -35.04 1.04
N PRO A 337 8.63 -36.36 0.98
CA PRO A 337 9.07 -37.16 -0.17
C PRO A 337 8.42 -36.76 -1.50
N ARG A 338 7.22 -36.15 -1.45
CA ARG A 338 6.51 -35.66 -2.66
C ARG A 338 7.13 -34.39 -3.24
N THR A 339 8.03 -33.74 -2.50
CA THR A 339 8.61 -32.45 -2.88
C THR A 339 9.88 -32.58 -3.72
N THR A 340 10.47 -33.78 -3.79
CA THR A 340 11.68 -34.06 -4.58
C THR A 340 11.30 -34.88 -5.81
N GLY A 341 11.83 -34.50 -6.97
CA GLY A 341 11.56 -35.21 -8.22
C GLY A 341 12.06 -36.65 -8.16
N THR A 342 11.24 -37.61 -8.61
CA THR A 342 11.61 -39.02 -8.73
C THR A 342 12.54 -39.21 -9.93
N THR A 343 13.82 -38.86 -9.79
CA THR A 343 14.83 -39.49 -10.65
C THR A 343 15.01 -40.91 -10.15
N GLU A 344 14.64 -41.90 -10.97
CA GLU A 344 14.55 -43.35 -10.70
C GLU A 344 15.80 -44.01 -10.08
N HIS A 345 16.88 -43.28 -9.83
CA HIS A 345 18.14 -43.75 -9.25
C HIS A 345 18.61 -42.99 -7.98
N ALA A 346 17.92 -41.93 -7.56
CA ALA A 346 18.18 -41.28 -6.28
C ALA A 346 17.05 -41.65 -5.32
N GLY A 347 17.37 -42.36 -4.23
CA GLY A 347 16.40 -42.64 -3.17
C GLY A 347 15.77 -41.36 -2.60
N ASN A 348 14.73 -41.52 -1.79
CA ASN A 348 14.11 -40.40 -1.08
C ASN A 348 15.16 -39.65 -0.25
N VAL A 349 15.59 -38.47 -0.69
CA VAL A 349 16.65 -37.67 -0.02
C VAL A 349 16.26 -37.27 1.41
N TRP A 350 14.98 -37.28 1.73
CA TRP A 350 14.48 -37.01 3.08
C TRP A 350 14.55 -38.23 4.00
N GLN A 351 14.87 -39.42 3.51
CA GLN A 351 14.85 -40.65 4.29
C GLN A 351 15.68 -40.57 5.59
N PRO A 352 16.93 -40.06 5.60
CA PRO A 352 17.71 -39.96 6.84
C PRO A 352 17.04 -39.06 7.89
N VAL A 353 16.44 -37.95 7.45
CA VAL A 353 15.70 -37.01 8.32
C VAL A 353 14.44 -37.67 8.87
N LEU A 354 13.70 -38.37 8.02
CA LEU A 354 12.46 -39.05 8.41
C LEU A 354 12.73 -40.20 9.39
N ASP A 355 13.80 -40.97 9.17
CA ASP A 355 14.21 -42.05 10.07
C ASP A 355 14.63 -41.48 11.43
N HIS A 356 15.44 -40.40 11.44
CA HIS A 356 15.82 -39.73 12.69
C HIS A 356 14.62 -39.19 13.48
N VAL A 357 13.64 -38.57 12.81
CA VAL A 357 12.41 -38.06 13.45
C VAL A 357 11.56 -39.20 14.02
N ARG A 358 11.54 -40.38 13.39
CA ARG A 358 10.84 -41.56 13.91
C ARG A 358 11.55 -42.18 15.11
N GLU A 359 12.88 -42.25 15.07
CA GLU A 359 13.71 -42.82 16.15
C GLU A 359 13.76 -41.91 17.38
N HIS A 360 13.73 -40.58 17.18
CA HIS A 360 13.84 -39.57 18.23
C HIS A 360 12.63 -38.62 18.21
N PRO A 361 11.42 -39.08 18.57
CA PRO A 361 10.19 -38.29 18.49
C PRO A 361 10.19 -37.04 19.39
N ASP A 362 10.92 -37.10 20.51
CA ASP A 362 11.11 -35.96 21.44
C ASP A 362 12.38 -35.13 21.13
N GLY A 363 13.08 -35.45 20.03
CA GLY A 363 14.29 -34.78 19.61
C GLY A 363 14.04 -33.36 19.08
N ALA A 364 15.11 -32.55 19.05
CA ALA A 364 15.06 -31.16 18.57
C ALA A 364 14.48 -31.04 17.15
N LEU A 365 14.91 -31.90 16.22
CA LEU A 365 14.47 -31.89 14.83
C LEU A 365 12.97 -32.22 14.70
N ALA A 366 12.51 -33.25 15.42
CA ALA A 366 11.09 -33.62 15.48
C ALA A 366 10.24 -32.45 16.00
N ALA A 367 10.69 -31.78 17.07
CA ALA A 367 10.01 -30.63 17.66
C ALA A 367 9.92 -29.41 16.71
N VAL A 368 10.89 -29.21 15.81
CA VAL A 368 10.87 -28.14 14.80
C VAL A 368 9.92 -28.44 13.65
N LEU A 369 9.93 -29.67 13.13
CA LEU A 369 9.12 -30.12 11.99
C LEU A 369 7.62 -30.33 12.32
N THR A 370 7.19 -29.95 13.52
CA THR A 370 5.78 -29.93 13.93
C THR A 370 4.98 -28.76 13.34
N THR A 371 5.63 -27.70 12.87
CA THR A 371 4.90 -26.52 12.36
C THR A 371 4.92 -26.44 10.83
N PRO A 372 3.78 -26.14 10.18
CA PRO A 372 3.73 -25.99 8.72
C PRO A 372 4.74 -24.99 8.16
N LEU A 373 5.01 -23.91 8.87
CA LEU A 373 6.05 -22.94 8.50
C LEU A 373 7.43 -23.60 8.40
N MET A 374 7.87 -24.35 9.42
CA MET A 374 9.21 -24.96 9.42
C MET A 374 9.35 -26.05 8.35
N VAL A 375 8.30 -26.85 8.12
CA VAL A 375 8.27 -27.84 7.03
C VAL A 375 8.35 -27.16 5.66
N ALA A 376 7.64 -26.04 5.47
CA ALA A 376 7.70 -25.26 4.23
C ALA A 376 9.10 -24.63 4.02
N LEU A 377 9.75 -24.13 5.08
CA LEU A 377 11.12 -23.62 5.02
C LEU A 377 12.12 -24.73 4.67
N ALA A 378 12.03 -25.89 5.32
CA ALA A 378 12.88 -27.04 5.05
C ALA A 378 12.74 -27.50 3.58
N ARG A 379 11.51 -27.66 3.09
CA ARG A 379 11.25 -27.92 1.67
C ARG A 379 11.91 -26.88 0.78
N ARG A 380 11.75 -25.59 1.09
CA ARG A 380 12.28 -24.51 0.25
C ARG A 380 13.81 -24.55 0.14
N ILE A 381 14.49 -24.92 1.22
CA ILE A 381 15.95 -24.98 1.28
C ILE A 381 16.48 -26.26 0.63
N TYR A 382 15.88 -27.41 0.89
CA TYR A 382 16.47 -28.70 0.48
C TYR A 382 15.81 -29.36 -0.74
N SER A 383 14.54 -29.07 -1.01
CA SER A 383 13.83 -29.64 -2.17
C SER A 383 13.83 -28.71 -3.37
N ASP A 384 13.54 -27.43 -3.15
CA ASP A 384 13.40 -26.45 -4.24
C ASP A 384 14.76 -25.89 -4.71
N THR A 385 15.82 -26.02 -3.90
CA THR A 385 17.15 -25.46 -4.18
C THR A 385 18.16 -26.58 -4.46
N PRO A 386 18.79 -26.63 -5.66
CA PRO A 386 19.75 -27.68 -5.99
C PRO A 386 21.01 -27.64 -5.11
N GLY A 387 21.56 -28.81 -4.79
CA GLY A 387 22.87 -28.95 -4.14
C GLY A 387 22.86 -28.92 -2.62
N HIS A 388 21.69 -28.92 -1.98
CA HIS A 388 21.53 -29.05 -0.54
C HIS A 388 21.05 -30.45 -0.17
N ASP A 389 21.69 -31.09 0.81
CA ASP A 389 21.33 -32.41 1.32
C ASP A 389 20.58 -32.28 2.66
N PRO A 390 19.31 -32.74 2.76
CA PRO A 390 18.56 -32.75 4.02
C PRO A 390 19.26 -33.45 5.18
N ALA A 391 20.17 -34.41 4.92
CA ALA A 391 20.88 -35.15 5.94
C ALA A 391 21.67 -34.25 6.91
N GLU A 392 22.03 -33.03 6.49
CA GLU A 392 22.70 -32.07 7.38
C GLU A 392 21.87 -31.70 8.62
N LEU A 393 20.53 -31.78 8.55
CA LEU A 393 19.65 -31.49 9.68
C LEU A 393 19.77 -32.49 10.83
N VAL A 394 20.33 -33.68 10.57
CA VAL A 394 20.51 -34.76 11.54
C VAL A 394 21.86 -34.62 12.26
N ASP A 395 22.76 -33.76 11.78
CA ASP A 395 24.08 -33.54 12.36
C ASP A 395 23.99 -32.83 13.73
N ALA A 396 24.16 -33.61 14.80
CA ALA A 396 24.11 -33.13 16.17
C ALA A 396 25.28 -32.21 16.55
N ASP A 397 26.43 -32.32 15.87
CA ASP A 397 27.58 -31.44 16.10
C ASP A 397 27.31 -30.04 15.53
N ARG A 398 26.54 -29.98 14.44
CA ARG A 398 26.11 -28.72 13.80
C ARG A 398 24.88 -28.11 14.46
N PHE A 399 23.95 -28.94 14.93
CA PHE A 399 22.68 -28.50 15.51
C PHE A 399 22.44 -29.09 16.89
N ALA A 400 22.93 -28.39 17.91
CA ALA A 400 22.85 -28.83 19.31
C ALA A 400 21.43 -28.82 19.91
N ASP A 401 20.55 -27.93 19.44
CA ASP A 401 19.21 -27.75 20.00
C ASP A 401 18.16 -27.33 18.96
N ARG A 402 16.91 -27.26 19.42
CA ARG A 402 15.75 -26.81 18.63
C ARG A 402 15.98 -25.42 18.02
N ASP A 403 16.52 -24.49 18.81
CA ASP A 403 16.67 -23.10 18.41
C ASP A 403 17.77 -22.93 17.34
N ALA A 404 18.79 -23.77 17.33
CA ALA A 404 19.81 -23.84 16.29
C ALA A 404 19.20 -24.27 14.95
N ILE A 405 18.34 -25.31 14.96
CA ILE A 405 17.64 -25.77 13.75
C ILE A 405 16.65 -24.70 13.27
N GLU A 406 15.84 -24.11 14.16
CA GLU A 406 14.90 -23.04 13.79
C GLU A 406 15.63 -21.84 13.18
N ARG A 407 16.76 -21.40 13.76
CA ARG A 407 17.59 -20.30 13.22
C ARG A 407 18.21 -20.66 11.88
N HIS A 408 18.64 -21.90 11.67
CA HIS A 408 19.17 -22.37 10.38
C HIS A 408 18.11 -22.30 9.28
N LEU A 409 16.91 -22.83 9.53
CA LEU A 409 15.82 -22.82 8.56
C LEU A 409 15.33 -21.39 8.25
N LEU A 410 15.23 -20.52 9.27
CA LEU A 410 14.87 -19.11 9.07
C LEU A 410 15.96 -18.33 8.31
N GLY A 411 17.23 -18.57 8.64
CA GLY A 411 18.38 -17.93 8.03
C GLY A 411 18.63 -18.39 6.58
N GLY A 412 18.35 -19.65 6.27
CA GLY A 412 18.48 -20.25 4.94
C GLY A 412 17.37 -19.84 3.95
N PHE A 413 16.24 -19.34 4.44
CA PHE A 413 15.09 -18.95 3.59
C PHE A 413 15.44 -17.87 2.56
N VAL A 414 16.04 -16.76 2.99
CA VAL A 414 16.36 -15.63 2.10
C VAL A 414 17.36 -16.05 1.01
N PRO A 415 18.49 -16.72 1.33
CA PRO A 415 19.37 -17.29 0.31
C PRO A 415 18.66 -18.22 -0.67
N ALA A 416 17.90 -19.20 -0.21
CA ALA A 416 17.20 -20.16 -1.06
C ALA A 416 16.27 -19.47 -2.07
N VAL A 417 15.53 -18.46 -1.60
CA VAL A 417 14.58 -17.72 -2.44
C VAL A 417 15.27 -16.80 -3.46
N TYR A 418 16.48 -16.33 -3.20
CA TYR A 418 17.22 -15.43 -4.09
C TYR A 418 18.29 -16.13 -4.97
N GLN A 419 18.66 -17.37 -4.66
CA GLN A 419 19.48 -18.22 -5.54
C GLN A 419 18.73 -18.65 -6.81
N GLU A 420 17.40 -18.78 -6.76
CA GLU A 420 16.58 -19.10 -7.93
C GLU A 420 16.64 -17.97 -8.98
N ARG A 421 17.42 -18.23 -10.05
CA ARG A 421 17.69 -17.33 -11.20
C ARG A 421 16.49 -17.20 -12.15
N ARG A 422 15.30 -16.85 -11.65
CA ARG A 422 14.13 -16.59 -12.51
C ARG A 422 14.16 -15.16 -13.07
N GLY A 423 14.90 -14.96 -14.16
CA GLY A 423 14.67 -13.89 -15.16
C GLY A 423 14.73 -12.42 -14.70
N GLY A 424 15.21 -12.13 -13.49
CA GLY A 424 15.33 -10.77 -12.93
C GLY A 424 16.76 -10.33 -12.66
N ARG A 425 16.95 -9.07 -12.25
CA ARG A 425 18.26 -8.59 -11.74
C ARG A 425 18.70 -9.47 -10.57
N ALA A 426 19.87 -10.07 -10.69
CA ALA A 426 20.46 -10.86 -9.61
C ALA A 426 20.88 -9.90 -8.49
N TYR A 427 20.10 -9.87 -7.41
CA TYR A 427 20.59 -9.32 -6.15
C TYR A 427 21.41 -10.41 -5.48
N ASP A 428 22.58 -10.03 -4.97
CA ASP A 428 23.36 -10.93 -4.12
C ASP A 428 22.59 -11.19 -2.81
N ALA A 429 22.46 -12.47 -2.44
CA ALA A 429 21.65 -12.91 -1.31
C ALA A 429 22.12 -12.30 0.01
N GLU A 430 23.42 -12.06 0.14
CA GLU A 430 23.98 -11.47 1.35
C GLU A 430 23.56 -10.00 1.52
N HIS A 431 23.62 -9.22 0.44
CA HIS A 431 23.11 -7.84 0.41
C HIS A 431 21.61 -7.78 0.70
N VAL A 432 20.83 -8.69 0.12
CA VAL A 432 19.38 -8.80 0.38
C VAL A 432 19.11 -9.08 1.85
N ARG A 433 19.83 -10.01 2.47
CA ARG A 433 19.71 -10.32 3.90
C ARG A 433 19.98 -9.07 4.75
N ARG A 434 21.03 -8.30 4.44
CA ARG A 434 21.33 -7.05 5.15
C ARG A 434 20.22 -6.00 4.97
N TRP A 435 19.69 -5.82 3.76
CA TRP A 435 18.60 -4.87 3.50
C TRP A 435 17.29 -5.27 4.19
N LEU A 436 16.92 -6.55 4.13
CA LEU A 436 15.73 -7.06 4.83
C LEU A 436 15.90 -6.98 6.35
N GLY A 437 17.10 -7.29 6.86
CA GLY A 437 17.45 -7.11 8.27
C GLY A 437 17.32 -5.66 8.74
N HIS A 438 17.79 -4.71 7.93
CA HIS A 438 17.60 -3.28 8.20
C HIS A 438 16.12 -2.89 8.29
N LEU A 439 15.29 -3.38 7.35
CA LEU A 439 13.85 -3.13 7.35
C LEU A 439 13.14 -3.78 8.55
N ALA A 440 13.51 -5.02 8.90
CA ALA A 440 12.95 -5.74 10.04
C ALA A 440 13.28 -5.03 11.37
N ASP A 441 14.54 -4.64 11.57
CA ASP A 441 14.95 -3.87 12.75
C ASP A 441 14.27 -2.50 12.80
N HIS A 442 14.10 -1.84 11.66
CA HIS A 442 13.37 -0.57 11.58
C HIS A 442 11.92 -0.71 12.06
N LEU A 443 11.22 -1.75 11.61
CA LEU A 443 9.84 -2.06 12.03
C LEU A 443 9.76 -2.42 13.52
N SER A 444 10.71 -3.23 14.01
CA SER A 444 10.82 -3.58 15.43
C SER A 444 10.96 -2.33 16.31
N ARG A 445 11.79 -1.36 15.93
CA ARG A 445 11.95 -0.08 16.66
C ARG A 445 10.70 0.79 16.64
N LEU A 446 9.90 0.71 15.58
CA LEU A 446 8.65 1.45 15.46
C LEU A 446 7.48 0.76 16.17
N GLY A 447 7.62 -0.50 16.59
CA GLY A 447 6.56 -1.29 17.20
C GLY A 447 5.40 -1.56 16.24
N THR A 448 5.69 -1.68 14.94
CA THR A 448 4.69 -1.95 13.90
C THR A 448 5.17 -3.03 12.94
N HIS A 449 4.23 -3.77 12.35
CA HIS A 449 4.51 -4.71 11.27
C HIS A 449 4.33 -4.08 9.88
N ASP A 450 3.81 -2.85 9.82
CA ASP A 450 3.48 -2.14 8.58
C ASP A 450 4.69 -1.36 8.05
N LEU A 451 5.23 -1.84 6.93
CA LEU A 451 6.24 -1.13 6.16
C LEU A 451 5.59 -0.08 5.25
N ALA A 452 5.36 1.08 5.83
CA ALA A 452 4.94 2.27 5.11
C ALA A 452 6.13 2.94 4.40
N TRP A 453 6.02 3.13 3.08
CA TRP A 453 7.11 3.70 2.27
C TRP A 453 7.52 5.12 2.71
N TRP A 454 6.58 5.89 3.29
CA TRP A 454 6.85 7.24 3.81
C TRP A 454 7.56 7.22 5.18
N GLN A 455 7.56 6.08 5.88
CA GLN A 455 8.22 5.94 7.19
C GLN A 455 9.66 5.42 7.09
N LEU A 456 10.09 4.89 5.92
CA LEU A 456 11.44 4.35 5.71
C LEU A 456 12.57 5.32 6.11
N GLY A 457 12.35 6.64 6.01
CA GLY A 457 13.34 7.66 6.40
C GLY A 457 13.39 8.02 7.88
N THR A 458 12.58 7.38 8.74
CA THR A 458 12.46 7.74 10.17
C THR A 458 13.47 7.03 11.06
N SER A 459 14.29 6.12 10.52
CA SER A 459 15.34 5.39 11.25
C SER A 459 16.50 6.26 11.76
N LEU A 460 16.67 7.47 11.25
CA LEU A 460 17.73 8.40 11.62
C LEU A 460 17.36 9.29 12.81
N HIS A 461 18.37 9.65 13.61
CA HIS A 461 18.23 10.67 14.65
C HIS A 461 17.79 12.01 14.05
N ARG A 462 17.02 12.79 14.82
CA ARG A 462 16.38 14.03 14.35
C ARG A 462 17.37 15.05 13.79
N ARG A 463 18.53 15.22 14.43
CA ARG A 463 19.58 16.15 13.99
C ARG A 463 20.17 15.72 12.65
N SER A 464 20.44 14.42 12.50
CA SER A 464 20.93 13.85 11.23
C SER A 464 19.92 14.03 10.12
N ARG A 465 18.61 13.82 10.39
CA ARG A 465 17.56 14.06 9.39
C ARG A 465 17.49 15.53 8.95
N ALA A 466 17.55 16.45 9.91
CA ALA A 466 17.57 17.88 9.63
C ALA A 466 18.78 18.26 8.76
N LEU A 467 19.96 17.75 9.07
CA LEU A 467 21.19 17.98 8.31
C LEU A 467 21.10 17.43 6.89
N VAL A 468 20.65 16.18 6.72
CA VAL A 468 20.49 15.55 5.40
C VAL A 468 19.50 16.35 4.55
N VAL A 469 18.36 16.75 5.11
CA VAL A 469 17.40 17.59 4.39
C VAL A 469 18.01 18.95 4.02
N ALA A 470 18.75 19.59 4.92
CA ALA A 470 19.43 20.85 4.63
C ALA A 470 20.42 20.71 3.46
N LEU A 471 21.21 19.63 3.42
CA LEU A 471 22.16 19.34 2.35
C LEU A 471 21.48 19.07 1.00
N PHE A 472 20.36 18.34 1.00
CA PHE A 472 19.59 18.08 -0.23
C PHE A 472 18.92 19.33 -0.76
N VAL A 473 18.35 20.16 0.13
CA VAL A 473 17.78 21.45 -0.25
C VAL A 473 18.87 22.36 -0.77
N PHE A 474 20.02 22.45 -0.09
CA PHE A 474 21.18 23.20 -0.56
C PHE A 474 21.58 22.78 -1.98
N ALA A 475 21.85 21.48 -2.20
CA ALA A 475 22.32 21.01 -3.50
C ALA A 475 21.30 21.26 -4.62
N GLY A 476 20.00 21.05 -4.34
CA GLY A 476 18.95 21.26 -5.34
C GLY A 476 18.66 22.73 -5.63
N VAL A 477 18.69 23.60 -4.61
CA VAL A 477 18.54 25.05 -4.79
C VAL A 477 19.74 25.60 -5.54
N TRP A 478 20.97 25.26 -5.12
CA TRP A 478 22.20 25.70 -5.79
C TRP A 478 22.23 25.30 -7.26
N LEU A 479 21.97 24.02 -7.56
CA LEU A 479 21.96 23.55 -8.95
C LEU A 479 20.86 24.23 -9.77
N GLY A 480 19.66 24.36 -9.20
CA GLY A 480 18.54 25.00 -9.89
C GLY A 480 18.78 26.49 -10.16
N ASP A 481 19.41 27.18 -9.22
CA ASP A 481 19.77 28.59 -9.32
C ASP A 481 20.82 28.82 -10.42
N VAL A 482 21.92 28.07 -10.38
CA VAL A 482 22.99 28.12 -11.40
C VAL A 482 22.45 27.81 -12.80
N VAL A 483 21.56 26.82 -12.93
CA VAL A 483 20.95 26.46 -14.21
C VAL A 483 19.98 27.52 -14.70
N LEU A 484 19.13 28.05 -13.81
CA LEU A 484 18.11 29.04 -14.18
C LEU A 484 18.75 30.37 -14.59
N GLU A 485 19.64 30.91 -13.75
CA GLU A 485 20.33 32.17 -14.05
C GLU A 485 21.31 32.01 -15.22
N GLY A 486 22.06 30.90 -15.27
CA GLY A 486 22.95 30.60 -16.39
C GLY A 486 22.22 30.48 -17.74
N SER A 487 21.00 29.94 -17.74
CA SER A 487 20.16 29.87 -18.95
C SER A 487 19.61 31.24 -19.37
N LEU A 488 19.31 32.12 -18.40
CA LEU A 488 18.78 33.46 -18.66
C LEU A 488 19.88 34.43 -19.13
N ILE A 489 21.08 34.32 -18.56
CA ILE A 489 22.22 35.20 -18.85
C ILE A 489 23.05 34.67 -20.03
N GLY A 490 22.95 33.36 -20.34
CA GLY A 490 23.68 32.71 -21.43
C GLY A 490 25.13 32.34 -21.10
N ALA A 491 25.55 32.50 -19.84
CA ALA A 491 26.88 32.14 -19.35
C ALA A 491 26.84 31.77 -17.86
N VAL A 492 27.76 30.90 -17.42
CA VAL A 492 27.95 30.54 -16.01
C VAL A 492 29.30 31.10 -15.55
N SER A 493 29.29 32.14 -14.70
CA SER A 493 30.50 32.72 -14.10
C SER A 493 30.79 32.12 -12.73
N GLY A 494 32.06 32.16 -12.29
CA GLY A 494 32.43 31.70 -10.94
C GLY A 494 31.73 32.49 -9.82
N GLU A 495 31.46 33.77 -10.04
CA GLU A 495 30.71 34.64 -9.12
C GLU A 495 29.27 34.19 -8.96
N LEU A 496 28.59 33.82 -10.05
CA LEU A 496 27.23 33.30 -10.05
C LEU A 496 27.13 31.96 -9.31
N VAL A 497 28.11 31.08 -9.54
CA VAL A 497 28.22 29.80 -8.82
C VAL A 497 28.42 30.01 -7.32
N GLY A 498 29.25 30.99 -6.93
CA GLY A 498 29.51 31.34 -5.54
C GLY A 498 28.30 31.97 -4.85
N LEU A 499 27.66 32.96 -5.49
CA LEU A 499 26.46 33.63 -4.97
C LEU A 499 25.32 32.63 -4.77
N GLY A 500 25.07 31.77 -5.76
CA GLY A 500 24.05 30.73 -5.65
C GLY A 500 24.32 29.76 -4.50
N ALA A 501 25.59 29.50 -4.15
CA ALA A 501 25.93 28.65 -3.01
C ALA A 501 25.52 29.31 -1.68
N VAL A 502 25.74 30.62 -1.55
CA VAL A 502 25.29 31.38 -0.37
C VAL A 502 23.76 31.39 -0.29
N VAL A 503 23.07 31.64 -1.39
CA VAL A 503 21.59 31.61 -1.46
C VAL A 503 21.06 30.22 -1.08
N ALA A 504 21.67 29.16 -1.59
CA ALA A 504 21.31 27.79 -1.25
C ALA A 504 21.54 27.46 0.23
N LEU A 505 22.56 28.03 0.86
CA LEU A 505 22.80 27.88 2.31
C LEU A 505 21.71 28.56 3.13
N LEU A 506 21.33 29.78 2.72
CA LEU A 506 20.24 30.55 3.33
C LEU A 506 18.89 29.85 3.20
N ALA A 507 18.67 29.06 2.15
CA ALA A 507 17.48 28.23 2.01
C ALA A 507 17.59 26.91 2.80
N GLY A 508 18.71 26.19 2.67
CA GLY A 508 18.91 24.84 3.20
C GLY A 508 18.84 24.74 4.71
N VAL A 509 19.51 25.63 5.44
CA VAL A 509 19.57 25.59 6.91
C VAL A 509 18.18 25.78 7.55
N PRO A 510 17.38 26.80 7.19
CA PRO A 510 16.02 26.95 7.69
C PRO A 510 15.13 25.75 7.35
N PHE A 511 15.17 25.21 6.13
CA PHE A 511 14.37 24.03 5.77
C PHE A 511 14.75 22.79 6.57
N GLY A 512 16.04 22.57 6.83
CA GLY A 512 16.51 21.50 7.71
C GLY A 512 15.98 21.64 9.13
N PHE A 513 16.04 22.85 9.70
CA PHE A 513 15.52 23.12 11.05
C PHE A 513 14.01 22.91 11.13
N VAL A 514 13.24 23.47 10.18
CA VAL A 514 11.78 23.31 10.15
C VAL A 514 11.40 21.84 9.95
N HIS A 515 12.13 21.08 9.12
CA HIS A 515 11.92 19.63 9.00
C HIS A 515 12.14 18.90 10.33
N GLY A 516 13.25 19.19 11.02
CA GLY A 516 13.56 18.60 12.32
C GLY A 516 12.49 18.92 13.38
N HIS A 517 11.96 20.13 13.36
CA HIS A 517 10.86 20.54 14.23
C HIS A 517 9.54 19.86 13.87
N LEU A 518 9.16 19.79 12.59
CA LEU A 518 7.94 19.10 12.16
C LEU A 518 7.99 17.61 12.48
N ALA A 519 9.13 16.96 12.27
CA ALA A 519 9.34 15.57 12.66
C ALA A 519 9.14 15.31 14.18
N ARG A 520 9.20 16.35 15.03
CA ARG A 520 8.86 16.26 16.46
C ARG A 520 7.37 16.37 16.73
N VAL A 521 6.64 17.16 15.94
CA VAL A 521 5.27 17.60 16.26
C VAL A 521 4.21 16.84 15.45
N GLN A 522 4.52 16.42 14.22
CA GLN A 522 3.60 15.69 13.35
C GLN A 522 4.34 14.68 12.45
N PRO A 523 3.88 13.42 12.36
CA PRO A 523 4.35 12.52 11.31
C PRO A 523 3.93 13.06 9.93
N LEU A 524 4.88 13.13 9.00
CA LEU A 524 4.64 13.56 7.63
C LEU A 524 4.01 12.39 6.85
N GLU A 525 2.69 12.31 6.90
CA GLU A 525 1.91 11.29 6.19
C GLU A 525 1.63 11.69 4.72
N PRO A 526 1.31 10.75 3.81
CA PRO A 526 0.96 11.06 2.42
C PRO A 526 -0.31 11.91 2.29
N ILE A 527 -0.32 12.89 1.37
CA ILE A 527 -1.40 13.92 1.27
C ILE A 527 -2.00 13.94 -0.15
N ARG A 528 -3.34 14.08 -0.33
CA ARG A 528 -3.97 14.42 -1.65
C ARG A 528 -4.18 15.92 -1.71
N PHE A 529 -3.93 16.51 -2.86
CA PHE A 529 -4.48 17.81 -3.16
C PHE A 529 -5.79 17.63 -3.92
N ARG A 530 -6.91 18.08 -3.34
CA ARG A 530 -8.19 18.26 -4.06
C ARG A 530 -8.78 19.61 -3.64
N LEU A 531 -8.90 20.54 -4.59
CA LEU A 531 -9.75 21.73 -4.40
C LEU A 531 -11.22 21.27 -4.36
N ARG A 532 -11.73 20.95 -3.17
CA ARG A 532 -13.18 20.92 -2.91
C ARG A 532 -13.51 22.09 -1.96
N LEU A 533 -14.29 23.03 -2.47
CA LEU A 533 -14.74 24.26 -1.79
C LEU A 533 -15.88 24.04 -0.77
N ARG A 534 -16.32 22.80 -0.53
CA ARG A 534 -17.33 22.47 0.48
C ARG A 534 -16.82 21.38 1.41
N VAL A 535 -16.89 21.64 2.74
CA VAL A 535 -16.93 20.74 3.94
C VAL A 535 -16.04 21.25 5.11
N GLY A 536 -16.65 21.33 6.32
CA GLY A 536 -16.05 21.24 7.67
C GLY A 536 -15.13 22.37 8.22
N PRO A 537 -15.64 23.38 8.97
CA PRO A 537 -14.90 24.61 9.29
C PRO A 537 -13.91 24.56 10.47
N GLY A 538 -13.78 23.48 11.26
CA GLY A 538 -12.93 23.51 12.47
C GLY A 538 -11.44 23.14 12.27
N ALA A 539 -11.19 21.92 11.81
CA ALA A 539 -9.84 21.33 11.81
C ALA A 539 -8.92 21.82 10.67
N LYS A 540 -9.50 22.27 9.54
CA LYS A 540 -8.76 22.76 8.38
C LYS A 540 -8.08 24.10 8.66
N TRP A 541 -8.81 25.03 9.26
CA TRP A 541 -8.31 26.37 9.57
C TRP A 541 -7.17 26.37 10.58
N ARG A 542 -7.16 25.42 11.54
CA ARG A 542 -6.01 25.24 12.45
C ARG A 542 -4.73 24.88 11.68
N ARG A 543 -4.79 23.95 10.73
CA ARG A 543 -3.64 23.56 9.90
C ARG A 543 -3.15 24.69 9.00
N VAL A 544 -4.08 25.38 8.33
CA VAL A 544 -3.78 26.55 7.50
C VAL A 544 -3.06 27.62 8.33
N ARG A 545 -3.58 27.95 9.53
CA ARG A 545 -2.95 28.93 10.44
C ARG A 545 -1.55 28.51 10.89
N ILE A 546 -1.34 27.24 11.23
CA ILE A 546 -0.03 26.73 11.63
C ILE A 546 0.96 26.84 10.47
N ARG A 547 0.59 26.39 9.27
CA ARG A 547 1.44 26.42 8.08
C ARG A 547 1.72 27.83 7.59
N ALA A 548 0.74 28.74 7.64
CA ALA A 548 0.94 30.15 7.31
C ALA A 548 1.88 30.84 8.32
N ARG A 549 1.76 30.56 9.62
CA ARG A 549 2.69 31.07 10.65
C ARG A 549 4.11 30.55 10.44
N MET A 550 4.25 29.26 10.10
CA MET A 550 5.55 28.69 9.74
C MET A 550 6.13 29.38 8.49
N GLY A 551 5.31 29.61 7.46
CA GLY A 551 5.69 30.34 6.26
C GLY A 551 6.13 31.77 6.57
N LEU A 552 5.42 32.47 7.46
CA LEU A 552 5.77 33.83 7.90
C LEU A 552 7.14 33.87 8.57
N LEU A 553 7.37 33.01 9.58
CA LEU A 553 8.65 32.95 10.30
C LEU A 553 9.80 32.54 9.37
N PHE A 554 9.57 31.54 8.53
CA PHE A 554 10.54 31.07 7.54
C PHE A 554 10.88 32.18 6.54
N GLY A 555 9.88 32.81 5.93
CA GLY A 555 10.08 33.85 4.95
C GLY A 555 10.71 35.11 5.55
N ALA A 556 10.41 35.44 6.81
CA ALA A 556 11.06 36.55 7.50
C ALA A 556 12.56 36.27 7.72
N LEU A 557 12.91 35.05 8.14
CA LEU A 557 14.30 34.64 8.31
C LEU A 557 15.07 34.68 6.98
N VAL A 558 14.53 34.02 5.95
CA VAL A 558 15.16 33.98 4.62
C VAL A 558 15.26 35.38 4.01
N GLY A 559 14.19 36.17 4.07
CA GLY A 559 14.14 37.52 3.53
C GLY A 559 15.12 38.47 4.22
N CYS A 560 15.21 38.43 5.55
CA CYS A 560 16.18 39.24 6.29
C CYS A 560 17.60 38.87 5.91
N SER A 561 17.94 37.57 5.93
CA SER A 561 19.28 37.11 5.57
C SER A 561 19.64 37.43 4.12
N TYR A 562 18.70 37.30 3.19
CA TYR A 562 18.89 37.64 1.80
C TYR A 562 19.09 39.15 1.59
N GLY A 563 18.32 39.99 2.29
CA GLY A 563 18.50 41.45 2.23
C GLY A 563 19.86 41.90 2.78
N VAL A 564 20.33 41.30 3.88
CA VAL A 564 21.70 41.52 4.40
C VAL A 564 22.75 41.08 3.38
N LEU A 565 22.57 39.92 2.74
CA LEU A 565 23.48 39.43 1.71
C LEU A 565 23.55 40.39 0.52
N MET A 566 22.41 40.84 0.01
CA MET A 566 22.35 41.78 -1.11
C MET A 566 23.01 43.12 -0.77
N PHE A 567 22.83 43.62 0.46
CA PHE A 567 23.55 44.80 0.92
C PHE A 567 25.06 44.58 0.94
N LEU A 568 25.53 43.46 1.48
CA LEU A 568 26.97 43.13 1.52
C LEU A 568 27.57 43.02 0.11
N VAL A 569 26.87 42.40 -0.83
CA VAL A 569 27.28 42.33 -2.24
C VAL A 569 27.44 43.73 -2.83
N LYS A 570 26.44 44.60 -2.68
CA LYS A 570 26.53 46.00 -3.15
C LYS A 570 27.70 46.76 -2.51
N TRP A 571 27.95 46.52 -1.22
CA TRP A 571 29.04 47.15 -0.47
C TRP A 571 30.42 46.67 -0.92
N LEU A 572 30.61 45.37 -1.13
CA LEU A 572 31.89 44.78 -1.55
C LEU A 572 32.25 45.08 -3.01
N PHE A 573 31.26 45.04 -3.92
CA PHE A 573 31.49 45.18 -5.37
C PHE A 573 31.30 46.61 -5.91
N GLY A 574 31.05 47.59 -5.02
CA GLY A 574 31.15 49.02 -5.36
C GLY A 574 30.13 49.54 -6.36
N THR A 575 28.95 48.90 -6.50
CA THR A 575 27.96 49.23 -7.55
C THR A 575 27.16 50.52 -7.29
N GLY A 576 27.65 51.44 -6.44
CA GLY A 576 27.01 52.73 -6.13
C GLY A 576 27.32 53.26 -4.73
N ARG A 577 26.74 54.43 -4.37
CA ARG A 577 26.78 54.95 -2.99
C ARG A 577 25.95 54.05 -2.08
N VAL A 578 26.59 53.42 -1.08
CA VAL A 578 25.94 52.58 -0.07
C VAL A 578 25.89 53.32 1.27
N THR A 579 24.69 53.51 1.83
CA THR A 579 24.49 54.09 3.17
C THR A 579 24.00 53.03 4.16
N PRO A 580 24.27 53.16 5.47
CA PRO A 580 23.78 52.19 6.47
C PRO A 580 22.26 52.03 6.49
N ALA A 581 21.52 53.07 6.10
CA ALA A 581 20.06 53.02 5.99
C ALA A 581 19.58 52.03 4.90
N MET A 582 20.37 51.80 3.85
CA MET A 582 20.06 50.83 2.79
C MET A 582 19.99 49.40 3.31
N LEU A 583 20.79 49.06 4.33
CA LEU A 583 20.72 47.74 4.97
C LEU A 583 19.34 47.50 5.59
N LEU A 584 18.81 48.48 6.32
CA LEU A 584 17.49 48.39 6.95
C LEU A 584 16.38 48.32 5.91
N VAL A 585 16.50 49.06 4.81
CA VAL A 585 15.54 49.03 3.70
C VAL A 585 15.58 47.69 2.99
N ASP A 586 16.75 47.21 2.53
CA ASP A 586 16.87 45.93 1.82
C ASP A 586 16.42 44.78 2.72
N ALA A 587 16.92 44.68 3.96
CA ALA A 587 16.50 43.64 4.89
C ALA A 587 14.99 43.72 5.18
N GLY A 588 14.42 44.91 5.36
CA GLY A 588 13.00 45.12 5.61
C GLY A 588 12.11 44.71 4.43
N VAL A 589 12.44 45.17 3.21
CA VAL A 589 11.68 44.87 1.99
C VAL A 589 11.70 43.37 1.72
N PHE A 590 12.87 42.73 1.71
CA PHE A 590 12.96 41.29 1.47
C PHE A 590 12.27 40.48 2.58
N THR A 591 12.38 40.90 3.84
CA THR A 591 11.62 40.29 4.95
C THR A 591 10.12 40.32 4.68
N VAL A 592 9.56 41.48 4.34
CA VAL A 592 8.12 41.62 4.08
C VAL A 592 7.68 40.76 2.90
N VAL A 593 8.41 40.82 1.78
CA VAL A 593 8.05 40.08 0.55
C VAL A 593 8.14 38.58 0.78
N PHE A 594 9.26 38.07 1.31
CA PHE A 594 9.41 36.64 1.55
C PHE A 594 8.48 36.13 2.66
N ALA A 595 8.30 36.87 3.76
CA ALA A 595 7.41 36.46 4.86
C ALA A 595 5.95 36.37 4.38
N SER A 596 5.45 37.40 3.70
CA SER A 596 4.08 37.41 3.19
C SER A 596 3.87 36.38 2.08
N GLY A 597 4.82 36.25 1.14
CA GLY A 597 4.75 35.28 0.05
C GLY A 597 4.81 33.83 0.53
N ALA A 598 5.72 33.51 1.45
CA ALA A 598 5.81 32.17 2.03
C ALA A 598 4.60 31.83 2.92
N ALA A 599 4.09 32.80 3.70
CA ALA A 599 2.86 32.62 4.47
C ALA A 599 1.65 32.32 3.57
N LEU A 600 1.52 33.06 2.46
CA LEU A 600 0.47 32.85 1.47
C LEU A 600 0.62 31.49 0.79
N ALA A 601 1.81 31.16 0.28
CA ALA A 601 2.08 29.90 -0.39
C ALA A 601 1.81 28.70 0.53
N PHE A 602 2.38 28.69 1.74
CA PHE A 602 2.19 27.58 2.68
C PHE A 602 0.74 27.50 3.17
N GLY A 603 0.08 28.64 3.35
CA GLY A 603 -1.34 28.71 3.70
C GLY A 603 -2.24 28.14 2.60
N LEU A 604 -2.01 28.50 1.34
CA LEU A 604 -2.76 28.01 0.18
C LEU A 604 -2.51 26.52 -0.08
N ILE A 605 -1.26 26.08 0.03
CA ILE A 605 -0.92 24.65 -0.03
C ILE A 605 -1.71 23.91 1.05
N ALA A 606 -1.61 24.34 2.31
CA ALA A 606 -2.35 23.73 3.43
C ALA A 606 -3.88 23.80 3.27
N ALA A 607 -4.40 24.82 2.57
CA ALA A 607 -5.82 24.96 2.28
C ALA A 607 -6.29 24.02 1.17
N GLY A 608 -5.42 23.63 0.23
CA GLY A 608 -5.74 22.63 -0.79
C GLY A 608 -5.33 21.20 -0.40
N GLU A 609 -4.52 21.04 0.66
CA GLU A 609 -4.18 19.75 1.27
C GLU A 609 -5.42 19.16 1.97
N SER A 610 -5.94 18.08 1.38
CA SER A 610 -6.87 17.17 2.05
C SER A 610 -6.08 15.90 2.43
N PRO A 611 -6.16 15.38 3.67
CA PRO A 611 -5.55 14.10 4.00
C PRO A 611 -5.88 13.08 2.92
N GLN A 612 -4.84 12.47 2.33
CA GLN A 612 -5.07 11.32 1.50
C GLN A 612 -5.59 10.26 2.44
N ASP A 613 -6.79 9.74 2.20
CA ASP A 613 -7.14 8.51 2.87
C ASP A 613 -6.19 7.44 2.35
N ILE A 614 -5.13 7.17 3.13
CA ILE A 614 -4.16 6.10 2.92
C ILE A 614 -4.93 4.80 2.70
N ARG A 615 -6.12 4.72 3.32
CA ARG A 615 -7.13 3.70 3.15
C ARG A 615 -7.97 3.86 1.86
N SER A 616 -7.44 4.37 0.75
CA SER A 616 -8.14 4.30 -0.56
C SER A 616 -7.25 3.87 -1.72
N ALA A 617 -5.97 3.62 -1.45
CA ALA A 617 -5.03 3.20 -2.48
C ALA A 617 -4.87 1.68 -2.47
N ALA A 618 -5.24 1.05 -3.59
CA ALA A 618 -5.11 -0.39 -3.79
C ALA A 618 -3.65 -0.88 -3.95
N SER A 619 -2.66 0.02 -4.06
CA SER A 619 -1.25 -0.36 -4.12
C SER A 619 -0.30 0.73 -3.60
N PRO A 620 0.84 0.36 -2.97
CA PRO A 620 1.89 1.29 -2.57
C PRO A 620 2.42 2.16 -3.73
N ALA A 621 2.62 1.53 -4.90
CA ALA A 621 3.11 2.19 -6.11
C ALA A 621 2.15 3.28 -6.61
N GLY A 622 0.85 2.97 -6.63
CA GLY A 622 -0.20 3.91 -7.03
C GLY A 622 -0.27 5.11 -6.09
N LEU A 623 -0.13 4.88 -4.77
CA LEU A 623 -0.12 5.94 -3.78
C LEU A 623 1.11 6.85 -3.94
N LEU A 624 2.30 6.28 -4.14
CA LEU A 624 3.53 7.05 -4.39
C LEU A 624 3.42 7.88 -5.68
N GLY A 625 2.89 7.30 -6.76
CA GLY A 625 2.67 7.99 -8.03
C GLY A 625 1.66 9.14 -7.92
N ALA A 626 0.57 8.96 -7.20
CA ALA A 626 -0.42 10.00 -6.94
C ALA A 626 0.16 11.15 -6.11
N ASN A 627 0.95 10.83 -5.08
CA ASN A 627 1.62 11.84 -4.26
C ASN A 627 2.67 12.63 -5.08
N ARG A 628 3.45 11.94 -5.92
CA ARG A 628 4.41 12.57 -6.84
C ARG A 628 3.73 13.59 -7.76
N ARG A 629 2.63 13.20 -8.42
CA ARG A 629 1.89 14.12 -9.31
C ARG A 629 1.35 15.33 -8.56
N THR A 630 0.89 15.13 -7.33
CA THR A 630 0.40 16.21 -6.47
C THR A 630 1.50 17.21 -6.16
N VAL A 631 2.65 16.74 -5.68
CA VAL A 631 3.78 17.60 -5.31
C VAL A 631 4.36 18.32 -6.53
N LEU A 632 4.50 17.64 -7.67
CA LEU A 632 4.95 18.27 -8.91
C LEU A 632 3.96 19.32 -9.43
N GLY A 633 2.65 19.06 -9.32
CA GLY A 633 1.62 20.03 -9.68
C GLY A 633 1.64 21.27 -8.77
N GLN A 634 1.88 21.08 -7.47
CA GLN A 634 2.07 22.19 -6.53
C GLN A 634 3.32 23.01 -6.89
N LEU A 635 4.45 22.36 -7.17
CA LEU A 635 5.68 23.06 -7.56
C LEU A 635 5.48 23.89 -8.84
N ALA A 636 4.83 23.29 -9.85
CA ALA A 636 4.54 23.95 -11.13
C ALA A 636 3.55 25.13 -10.99
N LEU A 637 2.63 25.07 -10.02
CA LEU A 637 1.65 26.13 -9.78
C LEU A 637 2.22 27.26 -8.93
N PHE A 638 2.84 26.94 -7.79
CA PHE A 638 3.24 27.93 -6.79
C PHE A 638 4.52 28.67 -7.16
N GLY A 639 5.43 28.09 -7.95
CA GLY A 639 6.64 28.78 -8.43
C GLY A 639 6.32 30.06 -9.21
N PRO A 640 5.58 29.97 -10.33
CA PRO A 640 5.18 31.15 -11.12
C PRO A 640 4.30 32.12 -10.33
N LEU A 641 3.36 31.63 -9.52
CA LEU A 641 2.52 32.48 -8.67
C LEU A 641 3.35 33.28 -7.66
N PHE A 642 4.35 32.65 -7.05
CA PHE A 642 5.27 33.34 -6.15
C PHE A 642 6.10 34.38 -6.92
N ALA A 643 6.55 34.09 -8.14
CA ALA A 643 7.29 35.05 -8.95
C ALA A 643 6.47 36.30 -9.31
N VAL A 644 5.19 36.11 -9.69
CA VAL A 644 4.25 37.21 -9.95
C VAL A 644 3.98 38.01 -8.67
N PHE A 645 3.72 37.32 -7.56
CA PHE A 645 3.53 37.94 -6.25
C PHE A 645 4.75 38.78 -5.85
N PHE A 646 5.94 38.18 -5.91
CA PHE A 646 7.20 38.81 -5.57
C PHE A 646 7.43 40.09 -6.40
N SER A 647 7.21 40.01 -7.72
CA SER A 647 7.36 41.14 -8.63
C SER A 647 6.36 42.26 -8.33
N ALA A 648 5.08 41.91 -8.14
CA ALA A 648 4.01 42.87 -7.87
C ALA A 648 4.19 43.57 -6.52
N THR A 649 4.54 42.81 -5.46
CA THR A 649 4.75 43.37 -4.12
C THR A 649 5.99 44.24 -4.07
N THR A 650 7.09 43.82 -4.70
CA THR A 650 8.31 44.63 -4.76
C THR A 650 8.08 45.92 -5.56
N TRP A 651 7.37 45.85 -6.69
CA TRP A 651 6.99 47.04 -7.47
C TRP A 651 6.10 48.00 -6.67
N LEU A 652 5.10 47.48 -5.95
CA LEU A 652 4.23 48.30 -5.11
C LEU A 652 5.02 49.00 -4.00
N ILE A 653 5.90 48.29 -3.30
CA ILE A 653 6.75 48.85 -2.25
C ILE A 653 7.71 49.91 -2.83
N ALA A 654 8.35 49.63 -3.97
CA ALA A 654 9.23 50.59 -4.62
C ALA A 654 8.46 51.87 -5.00
N ARG A 655 7.27 51.73 -5.59
CA ARG A 655 6.42 52.87 -5.98
C ARG A 655 5.96 53.70 -4.79
N THR A 656 5.56 53.06 -3.69
CA THR A 656 5.12 53.79 -2.49
C THR A 656 6.29 54.52 -1.82
N LEU A 657 7.46 53.89 -1.73
CA LEU A 657 8.67 54.54 -1.20
C LEU A 657 9.10 55.74 -2.05
N MET A 658 9.05 55.62 -3.39
CA MET A 658 9.36 56.73 -4.31
C MET A 658 8.35 57.88 -4.26
N SER A 659 7.11 57.62 -3.83
CA SER A 659 6.06 58.64 -3.68
C SER A 659 6.17 59.49 -2.41
N LEU A 660 7.09 59.16 -1.49
CA LEU A 660 7.29 59.93 -0.26
C LEU A 660 8.00 61.28 -0.55
N PRO A 661 7.63 62.37 0.15
CA PRO A 661 8.27 63.68 -0.03
C PRO A 661 9.80 63.58 0.15
N GLY A 662 10.56 64.08 -0.84
CA GLY A 662 12.02 63.97 -0.88
C GLY A 662 12.60 62.90 -1.83
N GLY A 663 11.77 62.24 -2.65
CA GLY A 663 12.23 61.22 -3.61
C GLY A 663 12.43 59.83 -3.00
N GLY A 664 11.83 59.58 -1.83
CA GLY A 664 12.07 58.41 -0.99
C GLY A 664 13.23 58.62 0.00
N PRO A 665 13.25 57.94 1.15
CA PRO A 665 13.99 58.42 2.33
C PRO A 665 15.53 58.43 2.24
N PHE A 666 16.20 57.99 1.17
CA PHE A 666 17.67 57.81 1.19
C PHE A 666 18.38 57.79 -0.19
N GLU A 667 17.90 58.49 -1.24
CA GLU A 667 18.40 58.28 -2.63
C GLU A 667 18.36 56.79 -3.05
N VAL A 668 17.47 55.99 -2.46
CA VAL A 668 17.39 54.54 -2.70
C VAL A 668 16.57 54.30 -3.96
N VAL A 669 17.28 54.16 -5.07
CA VAL A 669 16.71 53.67 -6.32
C VAL A 669 16.49 52.16 -6.17
N ILE A 670 15.32 51.74 -5.67
CA ILE A 670 14.81 50.37 -5.86
C ILE A 670 14.30 50.25 -7.32
N ALA A 671 15.07 50.70 -8.31
CA ALA A 671 14.74 50.50 -9.72
C ALA A 671 15.42 49.22 -10.19
N TRP A 672 14.91 48.09 -9.70
CA TRP A 672 15.16 46.85 -10.43
C TRP A 672 14.39 46.95 -11.74
N PRO A 673 15.01 46.66 -12.89
CA PRO A 673 14.26 46.39 -14.11
C PRO A 673 13.17 45.36 -13.77
N ALA A 674 11.95 45.52 -14.30
CA ALA A 674 10.84 44.59 -14.03
C ALA A 674 11.24 43.12 -14.27
N PHE A 675 12.15 42.89 -15.22
CA PHE A 675 12.78 41.61 -15.49
C PHE A 675 13.55 41.02 -14.30
N ALA A 676 14.36 41.82 -13.58
CA ALA A 676 15.15 41.33 -12.45
C ALA A 676 14.28 40.89 -11.26
N GLY A 677 13.18 41.62 -10.99
CA GLY A 677 12.20 41.21 -9.98
C GLY A 677 11.52 39.88 -10.32
N LEU A 678 11.24 39.65 -11.61
CA LEU A 678 10.66 38.40 -12.09
C LEU A 678 11.66 37.23 -11.98
N VAL A 679 12.93 37.44 -12.31
CA VAL A 679 14.00 36.43 -12.16
C VAL A 679 14.18 36.04 -10.70
N LEU A 680 14.35 37.02 -9.80
CA LEU A 680 14.46 36.77 -8.35
C LEU A 680 13.21 36.08 -7.78
N GLY A 681 12.03 36.46 -8.28
CA GLY A 681 10.78 35.80 -7.95
C GLY A 681 10.72 34.34 -8.42
N LEU A 682 11.25 34.03 -9.60
CA LEU A 682 11.32 32.65 -10.13
C LEU A 682 12.35 31.83 -9.35
N VAL A 683 13.53 32.37 -9.08
CA VAL A 683 14.57 31.73 -8.26
C VAL A 683 14.04 31.46 -6.84
N GLY A 684 13.48 32.47 -6.19
CA GLY A 684 12.89 32.35 -4.85
C GLY A 684 11.68 31.40 -4.81
N GLY A 685 10.85 31.42 -5.85
CA GLY A 685 9.70 30.53 -6.00
C GLY A 685 10.11 29.08 -6.22
N PHE A 686 11.14 28.85 -7.06
CA PHE A 686 11.75 27.54 -7.25
C PHE A 686 12.40 27.05 -5.96
N GLY A 687 13.25 27.87 -5.32
CA GLY A 687 13.99 27.47 -4.13
C GLY A 687 13.06 27.18 -2.94
N GLY A 688 12.07 28.05 -2.71
CA GLY A 688 11.03 27.84 -1.70
C GLY A 688 10.14 26.65 -2.00
N GLY A 689 9.71 26.49 -3.26
CA GLY A 689 8.87 25.37 -3.71
C GLY A 689 9.59 24.02 -3.64
N PHE A 690 10.83 23.95 -4.10
CA PHE A 690 11.68 22.76 -4.04
C PHE A 690 11.99 22.39 -2.60
N GLY A 691 12.41 23.37 -1.79
CA GLY A 691 12.64 23.18 -0.36
C GLY A 691 11.41 22.66 0.36
N TYR A 692 10.22 23.20 0.06
CA TYR A 692 8.95 22.69 0.57
C TYR A 692 8.68 21.25 0.11
N ALA A 693 8.81 20.97 -1.19
CA ALA A 693 8.58 19.64 -1.76
C ALA A 693 9.45 18.58 -1.09
N ILE A 694 10.73 18.88 -0.86
CA ILE A 694 11.70 17.96 -0.28
C ILE A 694 11.53 17.81 1.25
N SER A 695 11.30 18.91 1.97
CA SER A 695 11.29 18.91 3.44
C SER A 695 9.92 18.70 4.07
N MET A 696 8.83 19.03 3.37
CA MET A 696 7.48 19.09 3.97
C MET A 696 6.50 18.06 3.45
N THR A 697 6.92 17.20 2.53
CA THR A 697 6.04 16.22 1.89
C THR A 697 6.54 14.79 2.10
N ALA A 698 5.63 13.83 2.20
CA ALA A 698 5.98 12.41 2.29
C ALA A 698 6.76 11.92 1.06
N TRP A 699 6.46 12.46 -0.14
CA TRP A 699 7.20 12.12 -1.36
C TRP A 699 8.65 12.63 -1.28
N GLY A 700 8.86 13.86 -0.83
CA GLY A 700 10.20 14.43 -0.60
C GLY A 700 11.02 13.61 0.38
N GLN A 701 10.43 13.19 1.50
CA GLN A 701 11.09 12.29 2.45
C GLN A 701 11.49 10.95 1.83
N TRP A 702 10.61 10.34 1.04
CA TRP A 702 10.93 9.11 0.34
C TRP A 702 12.07 9.31 -0.66
N VAL A 703 12.09 10.42 -1.39
CA VAL A 703 13.19 10.75 -2.30
C VAL A 703 14.50 10.90 -1.51
N VAL A 704 14.55 11.77 -0.51
CA VAL A 704 15.77 12.04 0.26
C VAL A 704 16.27 10.77 0.94
N PHE A 705 15.41 10.10 1.70
CA PHE A 705 15.85 9.02 2.57
C PHE A 705 15.84 7.66 1.89
N ALA A 706 14.74 7.26 1.27
CA ALA A 706 14.63 5.93 0.68
C ALA A 706 15.34 5.83 -0.69
N ARG A 707 15.32 6.87 -1.52
CA ARG A 707 15.91 6.80 -2.87
C ARG A 707 17.39 7.15 -2.93
N PHE A 708 17.87 8.02 -2.03
CA PHE A 708 19.26 8.47 -2.04
C PHE A 708 20.04 8.11 -0.76
N TRP A 709 19.61 8.56 0.42
CA TRP A 709 20.41 8.39 1.64
C TRP A 709 20.64 6.93 2.07
N LEU A 710 19.58 6.12 2.13
CA LEU A 710 19.67 4.71 2.54
C LEU A 710 20.47 3.87 1.52
N PRO A 711 20.33 4.10 0.20
CA PRO A 711 21.23 3.51 -0.79
C PRO A 711 22.69 3.97 -0.69
N LEU A 712 22.94 5.27 -0.49
CA LEU A 712 24.30 5.81 -0.31
C LEU A 712 24.99 5.22 0.93
N THR A 713 24.23 4.89 1.97
CA THR A 713 24.74 4.25 3.20
C THR A 713 24.73 2.72 3.13
N GLY A 714 24.41 2.12 1.98
CA GLY A 714 24.38 0.68 1.78
C GLY A 714 23.24 -0.07 2.50
N ARG A 715 22.32 0.65 3.16
CA ARG A 715 21.23 0.08 3.96
C ARG A 715 20.03 -0.40 3.13
N LEU A 716 19.87 0.11 1.92
CA LEU A 716 18.85 -0.31 0.95
C LEU A 716 19.42 -0.29 -0.48
N PRO A 717 18.81 -0.95 -1.47
CA PRO A 717 19.23 -0.85 -2.87
C PRO A 717 18.78 0.45 -3.52
N TRP A 718 19.51 0.93 -4.53
CA TRP A 718 19.10 2.11 -5.32
C TRP A 718 17.69 2.02 -5.93
N ALA A 719 17.26 0.80 -6.28
CA ALA A 719 15.93 0.52 -6.81
C ALA A 719 14.99 -0.03 -5.71
N VAL A 720 14.85 0.68 -4.57
CA VAL A 720 14.04 0.24 -3.41
C VAL A 720 12.66 -0.30 -3.81
N HIS A 721 11.94 0.40 -4.69
CA HIS A 721 10.60 -0.04 -5.08
C HIS A 721 10.61 -1.36 -5.84
N ALA A 722 11.55 -1.53 -6.77
CA ALA A 722 11.71 -2.79 -7.50
C ALA A 722 12.12 -3.94 -6.56
N PHE A 723 12.95 -3.64 -5.55
CA PHE A 723 13.35 -4.59 -4.52
C PHE A 723 12.17 -5.02 -3.62
N LEU A 724 11.35 -4.09 -3.13
CA LEU A 724 10.17 -4.41 -2.32
C LEU A 724 9.14 -5.23 -3.11
N ASP A 725 8.95 -4.91 -4.39
CA ASP A 725 8.11 -5.70 -5.28
C ASP A 725 8.71 -7.08 -5.60
N ASP A 726 10.03 -7.17 -5.70
CA ASP A 726 10.72 -8.45 -5.86
C ASP A 726 10.58 -9.34 -4.62
N ALA A 727 10.80 -8.77 -3.43
CA ALA A 727 10.59 -9.45 -2.15
C ALA A 727 9.12 -9.87 -1.94
N TYR A 728 8.16 -9.09 -2.44
CA TYR A 728 6.75 -9.49 -2.49
C TYR A 728 6.52 -10.66 -3.45
N ARG A 729 7.03 -10.59 -4.69
CA ARG A 729 6.89 -11.69 -5.68
C ARG A 729 7.50 -12.99 -5.18
N ARG A 730 8.63 -12.89 -4.49
CA ARG A 730 9.39 -13.99 -3.90
C ARG A 730 8.82 -14.50 -2.56
N GLY A 731 7.72 -13.92 -2.06
CA GLY A 731 7.01 -14.42 -0.87
C GLY A 731 7.59 -13.98 0.48
N VAL A 732 8.69 -13.22 0.51
CA VAL A 732 9.28 -12.69 1.76
C VAL A 732 8.36 -11.64 2.39
N LEU A 733 7.81 -10.76 1.56
CA LEU A 733 6.86 -9.73 1.96
C LEU A 733 5.45 -10.08 1.45
N ARG A 734 4.43 -9.61 2.18
CA ARG A 734 3.03 -9.57 1.74
C ARG A 734 2.56 -8.12 1.62
N ARG A 735 1.50 -7.88 0.84
CA ARG A 735 0.87 -6.55 0.72
C ARG A 735 -0.35 -6.46 1.62
N ALA A 736 -0.40 -5.46 2.47
CA ALA A 736 -1.56 -5.12 3.30
C ALA A 736 -2.06 -3.71 2.90
N GLY A 737 -3.00 -3.64 1.96
CA GLY A 737 -3.47 -2.37 1.40
C GLY A 737 -2.34 -1.58 0.71
N ALA A 738 -2.02 -0.39 1.24
CA ALA A 738 -1.01 0.51 0.69
C ALA A 738 0.40 0.34 1.30
N VAL A 739 0.61 -0.67 2.14
CA VAL A 739 1.90 -0.97 2.82
C VAL A 739 2.35 -2.41 2.55
N TYR A 740 3.62 -2.69 2.82
CA TYR A 740 4.14 -4.06 2.84
C TYR A 740 4.24 -4.56 4.28
N GLN A 741 4.18 -5.86 4.50
CA GLN A 741 4.47 -6.49 5.79
C GLN A 741 5.38 -7.70 5.56
N PHE A 742 6.17 -8.07 6.56
CA PHE A 742 6.81 -9.39 6.53
C PHE A 742 5.74 -10.47 6.59
N ARG A 743 5.87 -11.50 5.76
CA ARG A 743 4.87 -12.57 5.70
C ARG A 743 4.80 -13.35 7.02
N HIS A 744 5.95 -13.53 7.66
CA HIS A 744 6.08 -14.29 8.90
C HIS A 744 6.76 -13.43 9.97
N ALA A 745 6.10 -13.25 11.11
CA ALA A 745 6.67 -12.54 12.26
C ALA A 745 7.99 -13.17 12.71
N ARG A 746 8.08 -14.51 12.79
CA ARG A 746 9.32 -15.23 13.14
C ARG A 746 10.50 -14.92 12.20
N LEU A 747 10.22 -14.76 10.90
CA LEU A 747 11.26 -14.37 9.94
C LEU A 747 11.71 -12.92 10.19
N GLN A 748 10.78 -12.01 10.48
CA GLN A 748 11.11 -10.64 10.85
C GLN A 748 11.95 -10.58 12.13
N ASP A 749 11.60 -11.34 13.15
CA ASP A 749 12.31 -11.39 14.43
C ASP A 749 13.75 -11.91 14.22
N HIS A 750 13.89 -13.03 13.51
CA HIS A 750 15.19 -13.60 13.16
C HIS A 750 16.06 -12.62 12.34
N LEU A 751 15.49 -11.96 11.32
CA LEU A 751 16.22 -10.96 10.53
C LEU A 751 16.63 -9.74 11.36
N THR A 752 15.84 -9.37 12.36
CA THR A 752 16.15 -8.27 13.29
C THR A 752 17.33 -8.65 14.18
N GLU A 753 17.29 -9.83 14.80
CA GLU A 753 18.37 -10.35 15.64
C GLU A 753 19.68 -10.49 14.85
N ALA A 754 19.62 -11.13 13.68
CA ALA A 754 20.76 -11.31 12.80
C ALA A 754 21.38 -9.97 12.37
N TYR A 755 20.55 -8.96 12.09
CA TYR A 755 21.03 -7.62 11.72
C TYR A 755 21.68 -6.88 12.89
N ARG A 756 21.16 -7.04 14.12
CA ARG A 756 21.77 -6.45 15.33
C ARG A 756 23.06 -7.13 15.76
N ALA A 757 23.25 -8.39 15.37
CA ALA A 757 24.47 -9.16 15.64
C ALA A 757 25.61 -8.86 14.63
N LEU A 758 25.34 -8.15 13.53
CA LEU A 758 26.39 -7.70 12.61
C LEU A 758 27.26 -6.63 13.30
N PRO A 759 28.60 -6.69 13.14
CA PRO A 759 29.53 -5.77 13.78
C PRO A 759 29.42 -4.33 13.28
#